data_AF-A0A933ISN1-F1
#
_entry.id   AF-A0A933ISN1-F1
#
_cell.length_a   1.000
_cell.length_b   1.000
_cell.length_c   1.000
_cell.angle_alpha   90.00
_cell.angle_beta   90.00
_cell.angle_gamma   90.00
#
_symmetry.space_group_name_H-M   'P 1'
#
loop_
_entity.id
_entity.type
_entity.pdbx_description
1 polymer ?
#
loop_
_entity_poly.entity_id
_entity_poly.type
_entity_poly.pdbx_seq_one_letter_code
_entity_poly.pdbx_strand_id
1 'polypeptide(L)'
;MRNPDRNKRRRTFTGELWRSPRLRTVLIVLIGCVLLYTLLGFFGAPFLIKSLLDSRLETALDRPVNIERVKVNPFSFSMTVESLSVQDKDGEPFFGFEELFINLDLLSAVKRAPIMQELRLSAPHARLLRTGQGAYNFSDLIGRERIQSQQKQTGIPRFSVRNLKVESGSVDVLDRVTESKHALNDLFVSVPFLSSLQEDIREKVPVTVTAGLDGAPVLFSAECLPFAPERTATLSLNLMGLDLPRYLAYFELPVNIRVRSCYVDADTESVLTWAPGKNPEWSLTGHMGLSDVDVADQGGTSLLDLPQLDLALAPSDPLAGRIHVKSLSLKAPEVWIQRSKNGEINLLDILPQKDDRTVDRNEAREPAQFDVVMDDLQLADGRLVVSDLRPTNPVDMKMDEIVLDAKNMTTRRGETGSVLLRFRVNERGSVTLEGNAGISPPAADLRLNMEDVGIRSFGNYIEDNVRLGIIDGHLEVDGRIALVPAEGIEPSFQFKGEASLVDLKTVDLSNTQELLSWESLYTSDIDFKERPAKVSVGKVALTGLYARVIISPEGRLNILDVFGGKSGEQESEPVEVEEEDSVSEKESQLPISLGTITLQGGNILFSDRHVKPNFEANMRDLGGRISELSSKAQQPSDVLLEGKLENQAPLEIKGTVNPWGKEQVANLNVLFNNIELAPFNPYSERYLGRAIRKGKLSLNLAYQVSEKTVFGSNQVFLNQLIMGDEVAGPEATTLPIEFAIALLKDREGNIQLDFPVSGDLGDPQFNFGQVILKVIGNLFTKIITSPFAAIGAALEGTGDRAFIDFQPGLSTLDAAAVDQLNTLAKALYEHPKVTLDIQGDVAPEDEREAVRQIRFDNLLRAEKEKSFGQTGRPSSPRAETKIKPEEYETYLRKAYESADFSKPRDTLGNIKALPAPEMEKLLSTHIEITDQELLQLARARAYRVRDRLLSDERIDPARIFTSEPETVKKANAEERKSRAVLTLK
;
A
#
# COMPACT_ATOMS: atom_id res chain seq x y z
N MET A 1 -99.89 29.12 -101.10
CA MET A 1 -99.94 30.48 -101.70
C MET A 1 -98.69 31.25 -101.29
N ARG A 2 -98.19 32.09 -102.20
CA ARG A 2 -96.82 32.61 -102.32
C ARG A 2 -96.68 34.00 -101.65
N ASN A 3 -95.55 34.23 -100.98
CA ASN A 3 -94.79 35.51 -100.87
C ASN A 3 -95.39 36.73 -100.12
N PRO A 4 -94.58 37.73 -99.70
CA PRO A 4 -93.28 37.69 -98.99
C PRO A 4 -93.12 38.78 -97.89
N ASP A 5 -91.93 38.83 -97.28
CA ASP A 5 -91.13 40.02 -96.93
C ASP A 5 -90.88 40.40 -95.44
N ARG A 6 -89.60 40.15 -95.10
CA ARG A 6 -88.61 41.06 -94.48
C ARG A 6 -88.59 41.35 -92.96
N ASN A 7 -87.52 40.78 -92.39
CA ASN A 7 -86.46 41.42 -91.60
C ASN A 7 -86.64 41.68 -90.09
N LYS A 8 -85.77 40.97 -89.33
CA LYS A 8 -84.97 41.42 -88.18
C LYS A 8 -85.66 42.22 -87.07
N ARG A 9 -85.68 41.65 -85.86
CA ARG A 9 -85.14 42.29 -84.64
C ARG A 9 -84.97 41.28 -83.51
N ARG A 10 -83.71 41.00 -83.16
CA ARG A 10 -83.31 40.50 -81.83
C ARG A 10 -83.94 41.43 -80.79
N ARG A 11 -84.87 40.93 -79.98
CA ARG A 11 -85.32 41.64 -78.77
C ARG A 11 -84.28 41.40 -77.68
N THR A 12 -83.43 42.39 -77.46
CA THR A 12 -82.60 42.50 -76.27
C THR A 12 -83.52 42.78 -75.08
N PHE A 13 -83.40 41.97 -74.03
CA PHE A 13 -84.17 41.99 -72.77
C PHE A 13 -84.00 43.30 -71.95
N THR A 14 -83.25 44.28 -72.47
CA THR A 14 -82.89 45.53 -71.80
C THR A 14 -83.90 46.68 -71.99
N GLY A 15 -84.93 46.52 -72.84
CA GLY A 15 -85.87 47.59 -73.20
C GLY A 15 -87.19 47.67 -72.41
N GLU A 16 -87.60 46.62 -71.68
CA GLU A 16 -88.89 46.59 -70.97
C GLU A 16 -88.84 47.05 -69.51
N LEU A 17 -87.66 47.04 -68.88
CA LEU A 17 -87.46 47.53 -67.50
C LEU A 17 -87.72 49.05 -67.34
N TRP A 18 -87.70 49.83 -68.42
CA TRP A 18 -87.77 51.30 -68.39
C TRP A 18 -89.18 51.90 -68.62
N ARG A 19 -90.23 51.09 -68.81
CA ARG A 19 -91.59 51.59 -69.12
C ARG A 19 -92.53 51.75 -67.92
N SER A 20 -92.23 51.17 -66.75
CA SER A 20 -93.05 51.36 -65.55
C SER A 20 -92.43 52.42 -64.63
N PRO A 21 -93.15 53.49 -64.26
CA PRO A 21 -92.62 54.54 -63.39
C PRO A 21 -92.26 54.00 -62.01
N ARG A 22 -92.98 52.98 -61.51
CA ARG A 22 -92.70 52.33 -60.22
C ARG A 22 -91.40 51.52 -60.23
N LEU A 23 -91.12 50.72 -61.27
CA LEU A 23 -89.83 50.00 -61.35
C LEU A 23 -88.66 50.97 -61.52
N ARG A 24 -88.83 52.03 -62.32
CA ARG A 24 -87.77 53.04 -62.50
C ARG A 24 -87.44 53.74 -61.18
N THR A 25 -88.44 54.14 -60.40
CA THR A 25 -88.22 54.72 -59.07
C THR A 25 -87.58 53.73 -58.11
N VAL A 26 -88.03 52.47 -58.08
CA VAL A 26 -87.41 51.42 -57.24
C VAL A 26 -85.96 51.17 -57.64
N LEU A 27 -85.65 51.12 -58.94
CA LEU A 27 -84.28 50.93 -59.44
C LEU A 27 -83.39 52.14 -59.10
N ILE A 28 -83.88 53.37 -59.24
CA ILE A 28 -83.14 54.59 -58.87
C ILE A 28 -82.90 54.65 -57.36
N VAL A 29 -83.90 54.31 -56.55
CA VAL A 29 -83.76 54.24 -55.08
C VAL A 29 -82.76 53.14 -54.71
N LEU A 30 -82.82 51.97 -55.33
CA LEU A 30 -81.90 50.87 -55.06
C LEU A 30 -80.46 51.20 -55.49
N ILE A 31 -80.27 51.81 -56.66
CA ILE A 31 -78.97 52.34 -57.09
C ILE A 31 -78.49 53.43 -56.12
N GLY A 32 -79.37 54.33 -55.69
CA GLY A 32 -79.08 55.37 -54.70
C GLY A 32 -78.67 54.79 -53.35
N CYS A 33 -79.36 53.75 -52.86
CA CYS A 33 -79.01 53.03 -51.64
C CYS A 33 -77.68 52.28 -51.78
N VAL A 34 -77.41 51.63 -52.92
CA VAL A 34 -76.13 50.96 -53.17
C VAL A 34 -75.00 51.97 -53.29
N LEU A 35 -75.20 53.11 -53.96
CA LEU A 35 -74.22 54.20 -54.04
C LEU A 35 -73.95 54.81 -52.66
N LEU A 36 -75.01 55.06 -51.88
CA LEU A 36 -74.88 55.56 -50.50
C LEU A 36 -74.14 54.55 -49.62
N TYR A 37 -74.48 53.26 -49.72
CA TYR A 37 -73.78 52.17 -49.03
C TYR A 37 -72.31 52.07 -49.44
N THR A 38 -72.02 52.22 -50.73
CA THR A 38 -70.64 52.22 -51.26
C THR A 38 -69.86 53.42 -50.72
N LEU A 39 -70.43 54.62 -50.76
CA LEU A 39 -69.76 55.85 -50.33
C LEU A 39 -69.55 55.85 -48.80
N LEU A 40 -70.58 55.46 -48.03
CA LEU A 40 -70.46 55.27 -46.59
C LEU A 40 -69.48 54.15 -46.24
N GLY A 41 -69.46 53.03 -46.97
CA GLY A 41 -68.60 51.90 -46.68
C GLY A 41 -67.12 52.13 -47.04
N PHE A 42 -66.82 52.76 -48.18
CA PHE A 42 -65.43 52.99 -48.61
C PHE A 42 -64.81 54.29 -48.07
N PHE A 43 -65.60 55.30 -47.70
CA PHE A 43 -65.07 56.58 -47.19
C PHE A 43 -65.51 56.89 -45.76
N GLY A 44 -66.79 56.66 -45.44
CA GLY A 44 -67.32 56.91 -44.10
C GLY A 44 -66.79 55.94 -43.04
N ALA A 45 -66.87 54.63 -43.30
CA ALA A 45 -66.49 53.59 -42.36
C ALA A 45 -64.99 53.62 -42.03
N PRO A 46 -64.04 53.74 -42.98
CA PRO A 46 -62.63 53.85 -42.65
C PRO A 46 -62.30 55.04 -41.75
N PHE A 47 -62.89 56.21 -42.02
CA PHE A 47 -62.69 57.41 -41.20
C PHE A 47 -63.24 57.22 -39.77
N LEU A 48 -64.47 56.70 -39.65
CA LEU A 48 -65.10 56.43 -38.37
C LEU A 48 -64.35 55.36 -37.56
N ILE A 49 -63.97 54.24 -38.20
CA ILE A 49 -63.25 53.15 -37.55
C ILE A 49 -61.88 53.62 -37.11
N LYS A 50 -61.13 54.36 -37.94
CA LYS A 50 -59.82 54.92 -37.54
C LYS A 50 -59.94 55.81 -36.31
N SER A 51 -60.84 56.80 -36.35
CA SER A 51 -61.04 57.71 -35.22
C SER A 51 -61.51 56.99 -33.96
N LEU A 52 -62.35 55.96 -34.10
CA LEU A 52 -62.79 55.13 -32.99
C LEU A 52 -61.65 54.30 -32.42
N LEU A 53 -60.85 53.64 -33.27
CA LEU A 53 -59.71 52.82 -32.85
C LEU A 53 -58.64 53.66 -32.17
N ASP A 54 -58.23 54.79 -32.76
CA ASP A 54 -57.22 55.70 -32.16
C ASP A 54 -57.66 56.10 -30.74
N SER A 55 -58.86 56.67 -30.59
CA SER A 55 -59.36 57.14 -29.29
C SER A 55 -59.60 56.00 -28.28
N ARG A 56 -60.19 54.88 -28.71
CA ARG A 56 -60.53 53.77 -27.81
C ARG A 56 -59.30 52.97 -27.40
N LEU A 57 -58.35 52.74 -28.30
CA LEU A 57 -57.12 52.01 -27.97
C LEU A 57 -56.22 52.85 -27.09
N GLU A 58 -56.05 54.15 -27.37
CA GLU A 58 -55.27 55.05 -26.50
C GLU A 58 -55.85 55.10 -25.08
N THR A 59 -57.18 55.24 -24.95
CA THR A 59 -57.86 55.22 -23.65
C THR A 59 -57.78 53.85 -22.96
N ALA A 60 -57.86 52.75 -23.72
CA ALA A 60 -57.88 51.39 -23.15
C ALA A 60 -56.49 50.90 -22.74
N LEU A 61 -55.45 51.33 -23.44
CA LEU A 61 -54.04 50.95 -23.23
C LEU A 61 -53.28 51.96 -22.37
N ASP A 62 -53.83 53.14 -22.11
CA ASP A 62 -53.15 54.23 -21.37
C ASP A 62 -51.77 54.54 -21.98
N ARG A 63 -51.71 54.50 -23.32
CA ARG A 63 -50.48 54.57 -24.14
C ARG A 63 -50.77 55.26 -25.47
N PRO A 64 -49.85 56.06 -26.03
CA PRO A 64 -50.02 56.66 -27.34
C PRO A 64 -50.18 55.59 -28.42
N VAL A 65 -51.26 55.68 -29.21
CA VAL A 65 -51.54 54.78 -30.33
C VAL A 65 -51.61 55.59 -31.61
N ASN A 66 -50.92 55.15 -32.64
CA ASN A 66 -50.98 55.73 -33.97
C ASN A 66 -51.34 54.66 -35.00
N ILE A 67 -52.36 54.93 -35.80
CA ILE A 67 -52.74 54.14 -36.97
C ILE A 67 -52.58 55.01 -38.21
N GLU A 68 -51.81 54.56 -39.20
CA GLU A 68 -51.63 55.30 -40.45
C GLU A 68 -52.92 55.31 -41.28
N ARG A 69 -53.48 54.11 -41.53
CA ARG A 69 -54.64 53.98 -42.42
C ARG A 69 -55.54 52.81 -42.05
N VAL A 70 -56.84 53.00 -42.25
CA VAL A 70 -57.84 51.93 -42.26
C VAL A 70 -58.44 51.84 -43.66
N LYS A 71 -58.67 50.63 -44.16
CA LYS A 71 -59.40 50.34 -45.40
C LYS A 71 -60.55 49.40 -45.06
N VAL A 72 -61.72 49.65 -45.65
CA VAL A 72 -62.90 48.79 -45.50
C VAL A 72 -63.45 48.51 -46.88
N ASN A 73 -63.70 47.24 -47.19
CA ASN A 73 -64.45 46.85 -48.36
C ASN A 73 -65.82 46.29 -47.91
N PRO A 74 -66.90 47.07 -48.08
CA PRO A 74 -68.22 46.68 -47.61
C PRO A 74 -68.82 45.50 -48.38
N PHE A 75 -68.37 45.23 -49.62
CA PHE A 75 -68.90 44.12 -50.42
C PHE A 75 -68.26 42.78 -50.09
N SER A 76 -66.98 42.79 -49.73
CA SER A 76 -66.27 41.59 -49.25
C SER A 76 -66.27 41.45 -47.73
N PHE A 77 -66.89 42.37 -46.99
CA PHE A 77 -66.89 42.42 -45.53
C PHE A 77 -65.49 42.33 -44.91
N SER A 78 -64.51 42.95 -45.58
CA SER A 78 -63.11 42.93 -45.14
C SER A 78 -62.64 44.29 -44.65
N MET A 79 -61.73 44.28 -43.68
CA MET A 79 -61.10 45.44 -43.08
C MET A 79 -59.58 45.24 -43.01
N THR A 80 -58.82 46.26 -43.39
CA THR A 80 -57.36 46.30 -43.24
C THR A 80 -56.98 47.49 -42.37
N VAL A 81 -56.17 47.27 -41.36
CA VAL A 81 -55.51 48.32 -40.56
C VAL A 81 -54.03 48.30 -40.92
N GLU A 82 -53.52 49.41 -41.44
CA GLU A 82 -52.12 49.57 -41.90
C GLU A 82 -51.33 50.42 -40.89
N SER A 83 -50.12 49.95 -40.58
CA SER A 83 -49.12 50.59 -39.72
C SER A 83 -49.68 51.05 -38.37
N LEU A 84 -49.94 50.09 -37.47
CA LEU A 84 -50.29 50.39 -36.08
C LEU A 84 -49.01 50.42 -35.24
N SER A 85 -48.83 51.47 -34.44
CA SER A 85 -47.76 51.58 -33.46
C SER A 85 -48.31 52.05 -32.12
N VAL A 86 -47.96 51.32 -31.07
CA VAL A 86 -48.23 51.63 -29.66
C VAL A 86 -46.90 51.95 -29.00
N GLN A 87 -46.77 53.16 -28.47
CA GLN A 87 -45.62 53.53 -27.65
C GLN A 87 -45.82 53.10 -26.21
N ASP A 88 -44.75 52.80 -25.51
CA ASP A 88 -44.77 52.58 -24.08
C ASP A 88 -44.70 53.91 -23.32
N LYS A 89 -44.84 53.85 -21.99
CA LYS A 89 -44.80 55.01 -21.10
C LYS A 89 -43.46 55.74 -21.09
N ASP A 90 -42.38 55.08 -21.53
CA ASP A 90 -41.04 55.66 -21.69
C ASP A 90 -40.80 56.28 -23.09
N GLY A 91 -41.79 56.22 -23.98
CA GLY A 91 -41.74 56.76 -25.35
C GLY A 91 -41.15 55.81 -26.40
N GLU A 92 -40.68 54.63 -25.99
CA GLU A 92 -40.15 53.61 -26.90
C GLU A 92 -41.29 52.76 -27.50
N PRO A 93 -41.09 52.07 -28.64
CA PRO A 93 -42.08 51.15 -29.19
C PRO A 93 -42.39 49.99 -28.23
N PHE A 94 -43.67 49.81 -27.90
CA PHE A 94 -44.17 48.70 -27.09
C PHE A 94 -44.69 47.55 -27.96
N PHE A 95 -45.60 47.87 -28.88
CA PHE A 95 -46.24 46.90 -29.75
C PHE A 95 -46.65 47.57 -31.06
N GLY A 96 -46.57 46.87 -32.18
CA GLY A 96 -47.10 47.36 -33.44
C GLY A 96 -47.13 46.29 -34.52
N PHE A 97 -47.64 46.64 -35.68
CA PHE A 97 -47.68 45.77 -36.86
C PHE A 97 -47.81 46.58 -38.15
N GLU A 98 -47.38 46.01 -39.28
CA GLU A 98 -47.54 46.63 -40.60
C GLU A 98 -48.96 46.49 -41.14
N GLU A 99 -49.58 45.30 -40.99
CA GLU A 99 -50.92 45.07 -41.51
C GLU A 99 -51.72 44.10 -40.63
N LEU A 100 -52.96 44.49 -40.28
CA LEU A 100 -53.97 43.58 -39.76
C LEU A 100 -55.12 43.49 -40.76
N PHE A 101 -55.30 42.32 -41.38
CA PHE A 101 -56.38 42.00 -42.30
C PHE A 101 -57.43 41.10 -41.63
N ILE A 102 -58.69 41.51 -41.70
CA ILE A 102 -59.84 40.79 -41.14
C ILE A 102 -60.88 40.63 -42.26
N ASN A 103 -61.33 39.41 -42.51
CA ASN A 103 -62.42 39.12 -43.43
C ASN A 103 -63.58 38.45 -42.68
N LEU A 104 -64.73 39.12 -42.58
CA LEU A 104 -65.90 38.64 -41.84
C LEU A 104 -66.88 37.90 -42.75
N ASP A 105 -67.42 36.79 -42.26
CA ASP A 105 -68.47 36.05 -42.95
C ASP A 105 -69.85 36.70 -42.70
N LEU A 106 -70.64 36.85 -43.77
CA LEU A 106 -72.05 37.29 -43.72
C LEU A 106 -72.89 36.47 -42.73
N LEU A 107 -72.58 35.17 -42.58
CA LEU A 107 -73.25 34.26 -41.66
C LEU A 107 -73.01 34.61 -40.18
N SER A 108 -72.03 35.46 -39.84
CA SER A 108 -71.77 35.91 -38.46
C SER A 108 -73.03 36.50 -37.80
N ALA A 109 -73.79 37.30 -38.56
CA ALA A 109 -75.04 37.91 -38.09
C ALA A 109 -76.15 36.87 -37.85
N VAL A 110 -76.19 35.81 -38.67
CA VAL A 110 -77.17 34.72 -38.57
C VAL A 110 -76.84 33.78 -37.41
N LYS A 111 -75.57 33.37 -37.27
CA LYS A 111 -75.12 32.48 -36.20
C LYS A 111 -74.93 33.18 -34.85
N ARG A 112 -75.03 34.52 -34.80
CA ARG A 112 -74.79 35.38 -33.62
C ARG A 112 -73.44 35.09 -32.97
N ALA A 113 -72.43 34.85 -33.80
CA ALA A 113 -71.05 34.60 -33.39
C ALA A 113 -70.14 35.28 -34.42
N PRO A 114 -69.00 35.86 -34.02
CA PRO A 114 -67.99 36.33 -34.96
C PRO A 114 -67.44 35.14 -35.75
N ILE A 115 -67.63 35.16 -37.06
CA ILE A 115 -67.09 34.18 -38.01
C ILE A 115 -66.16 34.92 -38.95
N MET A 116 -64.88 34.60 -38.88
CA MET A 116 -63.83 35.19 -39.72
C MET A 116 -63.38 34.16 -40.75
N GLN A 117 -63.37 34.53 -42.03
CA GLN A 117 -62.83 33.70 -43.11
C GLN A 117 -61.30 33.77 -43.17
N GLU A 118 -60.73 34.89 -42.74
CA GLU A 118 -59.29 35.13 -42.66
C GLU A 118 -59.00 36.17 -41.57
N LEU A 119 -57.95 35.91 -40.80
CA LEU A 119 -57.38 36.84 -39.81
C LEU A 119 -55.86 36.81 -39.97
N ARG A 120 -55.28 37.83 -40.62
CA ARG A 120 -53.84 37.88 -40.90
C ARG A 120 -53.20 39.09 -40.24
N LEU A 121 -52.12 38.87 -39.51
CA LEU A 121 -51.30 39.89 -38.87
C LEU A 121 -49.88 39.82 -39.45
N SER A 122 -49.46 40.89 -40.11
CA SER A 122 -48.19 40.96 -40.84
C SER A 122 -47.20 41.86 -40.10
N ALA A 123 -45.97 41.35 -39.96
CA ALA A 123 -44.86 41.98 -39.27
C ALA A 123 -45.21 42.58 -37.89
N PRO A 124 -45.89 41.83 -36.99
CA PRO A 124 -46.09 42.34 -35.64
C PRO A 124 -44.77 42.36 -34.87
N HIS A 125 -44.49 43.45 -34.16
CA HIS A 125 -43.36 43.55 -33.25
C HIS A 125 -43.86 43.81 -31.82
N ALA A 126 -43.21 43.22 -30.84
CA ALA A 126 -43.48 43.47 -29.42
C ALA A 126 -42.18 43.61 -28.63
N ARG A 127 -42.14 44.56 -27.69
CA ARG A 127 -41.04 44.74 -26.75
C ARG A 127 -41.51 44.45 -25.33
N LEU A 128 -41.01 43.36 -24.75
CA LEU A 128 -41.31 42.92 -23.40
C LEU A 128 -40.16 43.32 -22.48
N LEU A 129 -40.45 44.16 -21.49
CA LEU A 129 -39.46 44.61 -20.51
C LEU A 129 -39.85 44.10 -19.12
N ARG A 130 -39.04 43.20 -18.55
CA ARG A 130 -39.20 42.78 -17.14
C ARG A 130 -38.48 43.77 -16.23
N THR A 131 -39.23 44.42 -15.34
CA THR A 131 -38.75 45.48 -14.44
C THR A 131 -38.56 45.03 -13.00
N GLY A 132 -39.13 43.88 -12.61
CA GLY A 132 -39.02 43.30 -11.28
C GLY A 132 -39.55 41.87 -11.22
N GLN A 133 -39.65 41.29 -10.01
CA GLN A 133 -40.23 39.94 -9.86
C GLN A 133 -41.72 39.94 -10.24
N GLY A 134 -42.03 39.31 -11.38
CA GLY A 134 -43.40 39.23 -11.93
C GLY A 134 -43.95 40.55 -12.48
N ALA A 135 -43.15 41.61 -12.57
CA ALA A 135 -43.54 42.92 -13.09
C ALA A 135 -42.92 43.17 -14.47
N TYR A 136 -43.76 43.53 -15.42
CA TYR A 136 -43.41 43.84 -16.80
C TYR A 136 -43.94 45.22 -17.19
N ASN A 137 -43.41 45.79 -18.27
CA ASN A 137 -43.90 47.03 -18.84
C ASN A 137 -45.38 46.99 -19.26
N PHE A 138 -45.99 45.82 -19.39
CA PHE A 138 -47.42 45.64 -19.67
C PHE A 138 -48.26 45.23 -18.45
N SER A 139 -47.67 45.03 -17.27
CA SER A 139 -48.40 44.52 -16.10
C SER A 139 -49.55 45.43 -15.65
N ASP A 140 -49.45 46.73 -15.89
CA ASP A 140 -50.51 47.72 -15.65
C ASP A 140 -51.75 47.49 -16.53
N LEU A 141 -51.59 46.89 -17.72
CA LEU A 141 -52.68 46.57 -18.64
C LEU A 141 -53.56 45.40 -18.15
N ILE A 142 -53.02 44.53 -17.29
CA ILE A 142 -53.63 43.24 -16.87
C ILE A 142 -54.30 43.32 -15.48
N GLY A 143 -54.50 44.52 -14.91
CA GLY A 143 -54.94 44.77 -13.51
C GLY A 143 -55.91 43.74 -12.86
N ARG A 144 -55.58 43.31 -11.63
CA ARG A 144 -56.29 42.27 -10.85
C ARG A 144 -57.81 42.48 -10.71
N GLU A 145 -58.30 43.72 -10.72
CA GLU A 145 -59.73 44.06 -10.61
C GLU A 145 -60.56 43.73 -11.87
N ARG A 146 -59.93 43.75 -13.06
CA ARG A 146 -60.57 43.35 -14.34
C ARG A 146 -60.80 41.83 -14.40
N ILE A 147 -59.91 41.06 -13.78
CA ILE A 147 -59.98 39.59 -13.77
C ILE A 147 -61.10 39.11 -12.82
N GLN A 148 -61.24 39.71 -11.63
CA GLN A 148 -62.32 39.38 -10.69
C GLN A 148 -63.72 39.75 -11.20
N SER A 149 -63.85 40.82 -11.99
CA SER A 149 -65.13 41.22 -12.59
C SER A 149 -65.57 40.32 -13.76
N GLN A 150 -64.64 39.63 -14.42
CA GLN A 150 -64.92 38.66 -15.51
C GLN A 150 -65.22 37.23 -15.03
N GLN A 151 -64.89 36.86 -13.78
CA GLN A 151 -65.18 35.54 -13.20
C GLN A 151 -66.68 35.17 -13.11
N LYS A 152 -67.60 36.08 -13.46
CA LYS A 152 -69.05 35.81 -13.55
C LYS A 152 -69.53 35.23 -14.89
N GLN A 153 -68.70 35.16 -15.93
CA GLN A 153 -69.09 34.55 -17.21
C GLN A 153 -68.75 33.05 -17.23
N THR A 154 -69.76 32.21 -17.04
CA THR A 154 -69.65 30.75 -17.14
C THR A 154 -69.99 30.27 -18.55
N GLY A 155 -68.98 30.10 -19.40
CA GLY A 155 -69.12 29.49 -20.73
C GLY A 155 -68.03 29.93 -21.72
N ILE A 156 -67.62 29.03 -22.63
CA ILE A 156 -66.66 29.35 -23.68
C ILE A 156 -67.34 30.32 -24.69
N PRO A 157 -66.74 31.49 -24.99
CA PRO A 157 -67.31 32.41 -25.97
C PRO A 157 -67.41 31.73 -27.34
N ARG A 158 -68.52 31.93 -28.04
CA ARG A 158 -68.79 31.33 -29.35
C ARG A 158 -68.12 32.14 -30.46
N PHE A 159 -67.24 31.52 -31.24
CA PHE A 159 -66.58 32.14 -32.40
C PHE A 159 -66.08 31.07 -33.38
N SER A 160 -65.74 31.49 -34.60
CA SER A 160 -65.04 30.66 -35.59
C SER A 160 -64.07 31.53 -36.38
N VAL A 161 -62.81 31.11 -36.48
CA VAL A 161 -61.77 31.77 -37.28
C VAL A 161 -61.18 30.75 -38.23
N ARG A 162 -61.22 31.07 -39.52
CA ARG A 162 -60.52 30.34 -40.59
C ARG A 162 -59.27 31.13 -40.98
N ASN A 163 -58.22 30.41 -41.37
CA ASN A 163 -56.96 30.98 -41.86
C ASN A 163 -56.40 32.09 -40.95
N LEU A 164 -56.20 31.79 -39.68
CA LEU A 164 -55.46 32.69 -38.79
C LEU A 164 -53.97 32.58 -39.11
N LYS A 165 -53.35 33.72 -39.43
CA LYS A 165 -51.92 33.80 -39.74
C LYS A 165 -51.25 34.96 -39.01
N VAL A 166 -50.07 34.69 -38.47
CA VAL A 166 -49.09 35.71 -38.10
C VAL A 166 -47.89 35.50 -39.01
N GLU A 167 -47.41 36.55 -39.67
CA GLU A 167 -46.32 36.48 -40.64
C GLU A 167 -45.23 37.48 -40.25
N SER A 168 -43.96 37.07 -40.32
CA SER A 168 -42.77 37.91 -40.07
C SER A 168 -42.77 38.65 -38.73
N GLY A 169 -43.30 38.04 -37.67
CA GLY A 169 -43.35 38.68 -36.35
C GLY A 169 -42.01 38.71 -35.62
N SER A 170 -41.85 39.66 -34.70
CA SER A 170 -40.70 39.74 -33.80
C SER A 170 -41.08 40.07 -32.35
N VAL A 171 -40.32 39.52 -31.40
CA VAL A 171 -40.48 39.82 -29.97
C VAL A 171 -39.09 40.02 -29.35
N ASP A 172 -38.85 41.20 -28.81
CA ASP A 172 -37.66 41.50 -28.02
C ASP A 172 -38.00 41.41 -26.54
N VAL A 173 -37.26 40.58 -25.80
CA VAL A 173 -37.39 40.44 -24.35
C VAL A 173 -36.14 41.01 -23.70
N LEU A 174 -36.33 42.04 -22.89
CA LEU A 174 -35.29 42.64 -22.06
C LEU A 174 -35.60 42.37 -20.59
N ASP A 175 -34.80 41.51 -19.95
CA ASP A 175 -34.97 41.21 -18.53
C ASP A 175 -33.93 41.98 -17.70
N ARG A 176 -34.38 43.00 -16.95
CA ARG A 176 -33.51 43.77 -16.06
C ARG A 176 -33.21 43.06 -14.74
N VAL A 177 -33.95 42.00 -14.40
CA VAL A 177 -33.73 41.23 -13.16
C VAL A 177 -32.56 40.27 -13.34
N THR A 178 -32.48 39.63 -14.50
CA THR A 178 -31.41 38.67 -14.85
C THR A 178 -30.33 39.27 -15.75
N GLU A 179 -30.48 40.55 -16.13
CA GLU A 179 -29.65 41.27 -17.11
C GLU A 179 -29.55 40.56 -18.49
N SER A 180 -30.53 39.71 -18.81
CA SER A 180 -30.57 38.93 -20.04
C SER A 180 -31.37 39.62 -21.15
N LYS A 181 -31.06 39.26 -22.39
CA LYS A 181 -31.77 39.71 -23.60
C LYS A 181 -32.06 38.51 -24.48
N HIS A 182 -33.31 38.41 -24.92
CA HIS A 182 -33.74 37.41 -25.89
C HIS A 182 -34.47 38.06 -27.05
N ALA A 183 -34.32 37.50 -28.23
CA ALA A 183 -35.03 37.91 -29.43
C ALA A 183 -35.71 36.69 -30.07
N LEU A 184 -36.97 36.87 -30.43
CA LEU A 184 -37.73 35.95 -31.27
C LEU A 184 -37.94 36.64 -32.62
N ASN A 185 -37.40 36.07 -33.70
CA ASN A 185 -37.46 36.65 -35.04
C ASN A 185 -38.20 35.71 -36.01
N ASP A 186 -38.66 36.26 -37.12
CA ASP A 186 -39.34 35.52 -38.20
C ASP A 186 -40.51 34.65 -37.68
N LEU A 187 -41.22 35.14 -36.67
CA LEU A 187 -42.35 34.43 -36.07
C LEU A 187 -43.46 34.28 -37.10
N PHE A 188 -43.73 33.03 -37.45
CA PHE A 188 -44.85 32.63 -38.27
C PHE A 188 -45.77 31.71 -37.46
N VAL A 189 -47.05 32.05 -37.41
CA VAL A 189 -48.09 31.23 -36.77
C VAL A 189 -49.17 30.94 -37.80
N SER A 190 -49.54 29.67 -37.98
CA SER A 190 -50.65 29.28 -38.83
C SER A 190 -51.64 28.41 -38.08
N VAL A 191 -52.90 28.87 -38.04
CA VAL A 191 -54.05 28.11 -37.52
C VAL A 191 -55.13 28.12 -38.61
N PRO A 192 -55.16 27.09 -39.48
CA PRO A 192 -56.12 27.01 -40.59
C PRO A 192 -57.58 27.09 -40.16
N PHE A 193 -57.91 26.57 -38.97
CA PHE A 193 -59.25 26.59 -38.44
C PHE A 193 -59.26 26.53 -36.91
N LEU A 194 -60.02 27.40 -36.26
CA LEU A 194 -60.26 27.42 -34.81
C LEU A 194 -61.72 27.82 -34.55
N SER A 195 -62.52 26.93 -33.96
CA SER A 195 -63.94 27.19 -33.71
C SER A 195 -64.39 26.62 -32.37
N SER A 196 -65.12 27.42 -31.61
CA SER A 196 -65.79 27.02 -30.36
C SER A 196 -67.29 26.73 -30.56
N LEU A 197 -67.76 26.69 -31.82
CA LEU A 197 -69.14 26.35 -32.15
C LEU A 197 -69.40 24.86 -31.86
N GLN A 198 -70.57 24.53 -31.31
CA GLN A 198 -70.94 23.17 -30.90
C GLN A 198 -70.80 22.10 -32.00
N GLU A 199 -70.97 22.49 -33.26
CA GLU A 199 -70.79 21.61 -34.43
C GLU A 199 -69.32 21.33 -34.75
N ASP A 200 -68.41 22.20 -34.32
CA ASP A 200 -66.98 22.17 -34.67
C ASP A 200 -66.07 21.78 -33.49
N ILE A 201 -66.57 21.71 -32.25
CA ILE A 201 -65.73 21.47 -31.05
C ILE A 201 -64.97 20.13 -31.05
N ARG A 202 -65.32 19.22 -31.98
CA ARG A 202 -64.65 17.92 -32.19
C ARG A 202 -63.74 17.90 -33.42
N GLU A 203 -63.65 19.01 -34.16
CA GLU A 203 -62.71 19.14 -35.27
C GLU A 203 -61.31 19.40 -34.73
N LYS A 204 -60.33 18.69 -35.30
CA LYS A 204 -58.94 18.84 -34.92
C LYS A 204 -58.39 20.18 -35.43
N VAL A 205 -57.69 20.89 -34.56
CA VAL A 205 -57.09 22.19 -34.83
C VAL A 205 -55.60 22.02 -35.04
N PRO A 206 -55.10 22.06 -36.30
CA PRO A 206 -53.68 22.14 -36.56
C PRO A 206 -53.16 23.55 -36.24
N VAL A 207 -52.03 23.60 -35.56
CA VAL A 207 -51.28 24.82 -35.21
C VAL A 207 -49.84 24.60 -35.63
N THR A 208 -49.28 25.52 -36.40
CA THR A 208 -47.85 25.52 -36.72
C THR A 208 -47.25 26.85 -36.31
N VAL A 209 -46.13 26.79 -35.60
CA VAL A 209 -45.35 27.94 -35.17
C VAL A 209 -43.91 27.72 -35.62
N THR A 210 -43.34 28.66 -36.37
CA THR A 210 -41.90 28.70 -36.67
C THR A 210 -41.34 30.03 -36.22
N ALA A 211 -40.14 30.03 -35.63
CA ALA A 211 -39.43 31.25 -35.25
C ALA A 211 -37.93 30.98 -35.10
N GLY A 212 -37.11 32.04 -35.18
CA GLY A 212 -35.73 32.02 -34.72
C GLY A 212 -35.64 32.55 -33.29
N LEU A 213 -35.32 31.68 -32.33
CA LEU A 213 -35.14 32.03 -30.93
C LEU A 213 -33.65 32.26 -30.66
N ASP A 214 -33.23 33.51 -30.50
CA ASP A 214 -31.83 33.94 -30.35
C ASP A 214 -30.89 33.44 -31.47
N GLY A 215 -31.45 33.15 -32.64
CA GLY A 215 -30.75 32.58 -33.80
C GLY A 215 -30.97 31.07 -33.99
N ALA A 216 -31.49 30.36 -32.98
CA ALA A 216 -31.82 28.94 -33.06
C ALA A 216 -33.20 28.75 -33.75
N PRO A 217 -33.30 27.98 -34.84
CA PRO A 217 -34.59 27.71 -35.46
C PRO A 217 -35.45 26.80 -34.56
N VAL A 218 -36.71 27.18 -34.42
CA VAL A 218 -37.74 26.45 -33.68
C VAL A 218 -38.91 26.18 -34.61
N LEU A 219 -39.33 24.92 -34.71
CA LEU A 219 -40.57 24.48 -35.33
C LEU A 219 -41.41 23.76 -34.27
N PHE A 220 -42.55 24.33 -33.94
CA PHE A 220 -43.55 23.71 -33.09
C PHE A 220 -44.80 23.45 -33.92
N SER A 221 -45.25 22.20 -33.96
CA SER A 221 -46.54 21.85 -34.56
C SER A 221 -47.42 21.18 -33.52
N ALA A 222 -48.72 21.46 -33.56
CA ALA A 222 -49.67 20.84 -32.67
C ALA A 222 -50.96 20.50 -33.41
N GLU A 223 -51.58 19.39 -33.05
CA GLU A 223 -52.93 19.02 -33.46
C GLU A 223 -53.75 18.82 -32.19
N CYS A 224 -54.73 19.69 -31.95
CA CYS A 224 -55.45 19.72 -30.67
C CYS A 224 -56.97 19.76 -30.80
N LEU A 225 -57.65 19.32 -29.74
CA LEU A 225 -59.10 19.43 -29.53
C LEU A 225 -59.37 20.40 -28.37
N PRO A 226 -59.15 21.72 -28.55
CA PRO A 226 -59.09 22.67 -27.43
C PRO A 226 -60.42 22.88 -26.70
N PHE A 227 -61.55 22.64 -27.39
CA PHE A 227 -62.90 22.90 -26.86
C PHE A 227 -63.73 21.63 -26.61
N ALA A 228 -63.18 20.45 -26.89
CA ALA A 228 -63.87 19.19 -26.62
C ALA A 228 -63.96 18.91 -25.10
N PRO A 229 -64.95 18.11 -24.64
CA PRO A 229 -65.03 17.68 -23.24
C PRO A 229 -63.84 16.84 -22.79
N GLU A 230 -63.33 15.99 -23.69
CA GLU A 230 -62.06 15.27 -23.56
C GLU A 230 -61.07 15.95 -24.49
N ARG A 231 -60.03 16.54 -23.91
CA ARG A 231 -59.07 17.35 -24.64
C ARG A 231 -57.84 16.51 -24.91
N THR A 232 -57.38 16.59 -26.14
CA THR A 232 -56.14 15.96 -26.59
C THR A 232 -55.32 16.99 -27.32
N ALA A 233 -54.01 16.98 -27.11
CA ALA A 233 -53.06 17.75 -27.88
C ALA A 233 -51.87 16.85 -28.24
N THR A 234 -51.69 16.62 -29.54
CA THR A 234 -50.47 16.02 -30.07
C THR A 234 -49.54 17.17 -30.43
N LEU A 235 -48.35 17.22 -29.85
CA LEU A 235 -47.37 18.29 -30.02
C LEU A 235 -46.08 17.70 -30.58
N SER A 236 -45.50 18.35 -31.57
CA SER A 236 -44.14 18.08 -32.04
C SER A 236 -43.29 19.34 -31.90
N LEU A 237 -42.12 19.21 -31.30
CA LEU A 237 -41.15 20.30 -31.15
C LEU A 237 -39.84 19.88 -31.79
N ASN A 238 -39.39 20.69 -32.74
CA ASN A 238 -38.06 20.62 -33.32
C ASN A 238 -37.30 21.91 -33.00
N LEU A 239 -36.16 21.77 -32.34
CA LEU A 239 -35.27 22.83 -31.89
C LEU A 239 -33.85 22.44 -32.30
N MET A 240 -33.12 23.35 -32.93
CA MET A 240 -31.73 23.09 -33.32
C MET A 240 -30.79 24.18 -32.81
N GLY A 241 -29.74 23.79 -32.09
CA GLY A 241 -28.62 24.65 -31.72
C GLY A 241 -28.94 25.76 -30.73
N LEU A 242 -29.83 25.54 -29.75
CA LEU A 242 -30.13 26.55 -28.73
C LEU A 242 -28.93 26.74 -27.79
N ASP A 243 -28.38 27.96 -27.74
CA ASP A 243 -27.30 28.38 -26.84
C ASP A 243 -27.79 28.46 -25.38
N LEU A 244 -27.67 27.34 -24.64
CA LEU A 244 -28.20 27.18 -23.28
C LEU A 244 -27.66 28.21 -22.28
N PRO A 245 -26.35 28.58 -22.28
CA PRO A 245 -25.81 29.63 -21.40
C PRO A 245 -26.64 30.93 -21.36
N ARG A 246 -27.29 31.33 -22.45
CA ARG A 246 -28.16 32.53 -22.47
C ARG A 246 -29.38 32.41 -21.57
N TYR A 247 -29.84 31.19 -21.33
CA TYR A 247 -31.06 30.88 -20.58
C TYR A 247 -30.77 30.46 -19.13
N LEU A 248 -29.50 30.20 -18.77
CA LEU A 248 -29.13 29.76 -17.43
C LEU A 248 -29.47 30.77 -16.33
N ALA A 249 -29.61 32.06 -16.67
CA ALA A 249 -30.00 33.10 -15.72
C ALA A 249 -31.44 32.94 -15.17
N TYR A 250 -32.26 32.09 -15.78
CA TYR A 250 -33.60 31.73 -15.28
C TYR A 250 -33.63 30.50 -14.39
N PHE A 251 -32.48 29.84 -14.21
CA PHE A 251 -32.34 28.64 -13.38
C PHE A 251 -31.42 28.93 -12.20
N GLU A 252 -31.74 28.35 -11.04
CA GLU A 252 -30.85 28.37 -9.88
C GLU A 252 -29.77 27.29 -10.07
N LEU A 253 -28.63 27.67 -10.63
CA LEU A 253 -27.46 26.78 -10.70
C LEU A 253 -26.77 26.71 -9.33
N PRO A 254 -26.10 25.58 -9.02
CA PRO A 254 -25.15 25.53 -7.91
C PRO A 254 -24.15 26.69 -8.00
N VAL A 255 -23.90 27.37 -6.88
CA VAL A 255 -23.17 28.65 -6.83
C VAL A 255 -21.73 28.56 -7.36
N ASN A 256 -21.19 27.34 -7.45
CA ASN A 256 -19.77 27.08 -7.69
C ASN A 256 -19.43 26.66 -9.13
N ILE A 257 -20.40 26.65 -10.05
CA ILE A 257 -20.18 26.25 -11.45
C ILE A 257 -20.54 27.34 -12.45
N ARG A 258 -19.90 27.29 -13.62
CA ARG A 258 -20.17 28.12 -14.78
C ARG A 258 -20.16 27.26 -16.05
N VAL A 259 -21.26 27.27 -16.78
CA VAL A 259 -21.34 26.65 -18.12
C VAL A 259 -20.84 27.67 -19.14
N ARG A 260 -19.75 27.36 -19.84
CA ARG A 260 -19.12 28.26 -20.84
C ARG A 260 -19.77 28.11 -22.21
N SER A 261 -20.08 26.88 -22.61
CA SER A 261 -20.79 26.54 -23.84
C SER A 261 -21.67 25.32 -23.60
N CYS A 262 -22.81 25.26 -24.31
CA CYS A 262 -23.70 24.11 -24.40
C CYS A 262 -24.80 24.44 -25.40
N TYR A 263 -24.90 23.67 -26.48
CA TYR A 263 -25.96 23.80 -27.47
C TYR A 263 -26.96 22.65 -27.35
N VAL A 264 -28.25 22.97 -27.42
CA VAL A 264 -29.34 22.00 -27.26
C VAL A 264 -30.06 21.78 -28.58
N ASP A 265 -30.16 20.53 -28.98
CA ASP A 265 -31.05 20.04 -30.03
C ASP A 265 -32.19 19.24 -29.39
N ALA A 266 -33.41 19.39 -29.88
CA ALA A 266 -34.54 18.59 -29.44
C ALA A 266 -35.48 18.28 -30.60
N ASP A 267 -35.82 17.01 -30.79
CA ASP A 267 -36.82 16.53 -31.73
C ASP A 267 -37.79 15.61 -30.97
N THR A 268 -38.90 16.19 -30.51
CA THR A 268 -39.79 15.53 -29.56
C THR A 268 -41.22 15.50 -30.06
N GLU A 269 -41.90 14.40 -29.76
CA GLU A 269 -43.33 14.23 -29.94
C GLU A 269 -43.97 13.98 -28.58
N SER A 270 -45.13 14.59 -28.34
CA SER A 270 -45.89 14.36 -27.13
C SER A 270 -47.38 14.30 -27.37
N VAL A 271 -48.07 13.50 -26.56
CA VAL A 271 -49.53 13.41 -26.54
C VAL A 271 -49.99 13.72 -25.11
N LEU A 272 -50.68 14.84 -24.96
CA LEU A 272 -51.30 15.24 -23.70
C LEU A 272 -52.81 14.96 -23.80
N THR A 273 -53.34 14.22 -22.83
CA THR A 273 -54.80 14.02 -22.68
C THR A 273 -55.26 14.51 -21.32
N TRP A 274 -56.37 15.24 -21.30
CA TRP A 274 -56.97 15.71 -20.05
C TRP A 274 -58.48 15.88 -20.19
N ALA A 275 -59.19 15.56 -19.11
CA ALA A 275 -60.64 15.69 -19.03
C ALA A 275 -61.05 16.17 -17.62
N PRO A 276 -62.18 16.90 -17.48
CA PRO A 276 -62.68 17.30 -16.17
C PRO A 276 -62.83 16.09 -15.23
N GLY A 277 -62.20 16.15 -14.05
CA GLY A 277 -62.28 15.10 -13.02
C GLY A 277 -61.35 13.88 -13.25
N LYS A 278 -60.50 13.88 -14.28
CA LYS A 278 -59.43 12.89 -14.48
C LYS A 278 -58.06 13.54 -14.32
N ASN A 279 -57.06 12.74 -13.92
CA ASN A 279 -55.67 13.18 -13.98
C ASN A 279 -55.22 13.29 -15.45
N PRO A 280 -54.43 14.32 -15.80
CA PRO A 280 -53.83 14.41 -17.12
C PRO A 280 -52.81 13.27 -17.34
N GLU A 281 -52.78 12.74 -18.55
CA GLU A 281 -51.75 11.80 -19.00
C GLU A 281 -50.87 12.49 -20.05
N TRP A 282 -49.54 12.38 -19.90
CA TRP A 282 -48.59 12.97 -20.83
C TRP A 282 -47.67 11.88 -21.36
N SER A 283 -47.85 11.45 -22.61
CA SER A 283 -46.86 10.62 -23.28
C SER A 283 -45.83 11.51 -23.96
N LEU A 284 -44.55 11.36 -23.61
CA LEU A 284 -43.42 12.08 -24.21
C LEU A 284 -42.44 11.09 -24.85
N THR A 285 -42.02 11.37 -26.08
CA THR A 285 -41.04 10.60 -26.85
C THR A 285 -40.14 11.54 -27.64
N GLY A 286 -38.93 11.09 -28.00
CA GLY A 286 -38.10 11.83 -28.94
C GLY A 286 -36.61 11.75 -28.65
N HIS A 287 -35.88 12.65 -29.29
CA HIS A 287 -34.43 12.78 -29.20
C HIS A 287 -34.07 14.14 -28.62
N MET A 288 -33.09 14.17 -27.73
CA MET A 288 -32.47 15.39 -27.24
C MET A 288 -30.95 15.23 -27.35
N GLY A 289 -30.29 16.24 -27.90
CA GLY A 289 -28.86 16.29 -28.07
C GLY A 289 -28.27 17.47 -27.32
N LEU A 290 -27.12 17.27 -26.68
CA LEU A 290 -26.26 18.34 -26.21
C LEU A 290 -24.95 18.27 -26.99
N SER A 291 -24.44 19.43 -27.41
CA SER A 291 -23.12 19.53 -28.05
C SER A 291 -22.30 20.65 -27.44
N ASP A 292 -20.97 20.47 -27.48
CA ASP A 292 -19.97 21.45 -26.99
C ASP A 292 -20.22 21.87 -25.53
N VAL A 293 -20.48 20.89 -24.65
CA VAL A 293 -20.77 21.13 -23.24
C VAL A 293 -19.46 21.34 -22.48
N ASP A 294 -19.23 22.57 -22.04
CA ASP A 294 -18.03 22.95 -21.29
C ASP A 294 -18.44 23.58 -19.95
N VAL A 295 -18.07 22.92 -18.85
CA VAL A 295 -18.38 23.34 -17.49
C VAL A 295 -17.08 23.60 -16.75
N ALA A 296 -16.98 24.77 -16.15
CA ALA A 296 -15.85 25.20 -15.34
C ALA A 296 -16.31 25.62 -13.92
N ASP A 297 -15.36 25.72 -13.00
CA ASP A 297 -15.58 26.39 -11.72
C ASP A 297 -15.67 27.92 -11.90
N GLN A 298 -15.97 28.65 -10.82
CA GLN A 298 -15.98 30.12 -10.83
C GLN A 298 -14.59 30.74 -11.13
N GLY A 299 -13.50 30.00 -10.91
CA GLY A 299 -12.12 30.40 -11.21
C GLY A 299 -11.72 30.21 -12.68
N GLY A 300 -12.54 29.52 -13.47
CA GLY A 300 -12.29 29.20 -14.87
C GLY A 300 -11.58 27.85 -15.11
N THR A 301 -11.36 27.05 -14.06
CA THR A 301 -10.81 25.69 -14.16
C THR A 301 -11.85 24.76 -14.74
N SER A 302 -11.51 23.99 -15.78
CA SER A 302 -12.42 23.02 -16.39
C SER A 302 -12.79 21.90 -15.40
N LEU A 303 -14.07 21.53 -15.37
CA LEU A 303 -14.63 20.45 -14.54
C LEU A 303 -15.17 19.31 -15.42
N LEU A 304 -15.81 19.65 -16.54
CA LEU A 304 -16.36 18.73 -17.53
C LEU A 304 -16.23 19.34 -18.92
N ASP A 305 -15.70 18.56 -19.86
CA ASP A 305 -15.80 18.78 -21.30
C ASP A 305 -16.54 17.60 -21.91
N LEU A 306 -17.65 17.84 -22.59
CA LEU A 306 -18.49 16.81 -23.18
C LEU A 306 -18.90 17.26 -24.59
N PRO A 307 -18.17 16.80 -25.62
CA PRO A 307 -18.41 17.18 -27.01
C PRO A 307 -19.82 16.85 -27.50
N GLN A 308 -20.36 15.70 -27.10
CA GLN A 308 -21.67 15.24 -27.54
C GLN A 308 -22.33 14.31 -26.52
N LEU A 309 -23.60 14.57 -26.25
CA LEU A 309 -24.52 13.69 -25.53
C LEU A 309 -25.79 13.53 -26.36
N ASP A 310 -26.22 12.30 -26.58
CA ASP A 310 -27.50 12.00 -27.24
C ASP A 310 -28.38 11.17 -26.30
N LEU A 311 -29.63 11.62 -26.14
CA LEU A 311 -30.65 11.00 -25.32
C LEU A 311 -31.86 10.67 -26.20
N ALA A 312 -32.22 9.39 -26.28
CA ALA A 312 -33.45 8.94 -26.89
C ALA A 312 -34.44 8.48 -25.82
N LEU A 313 -35.62 9.09 -25.80
CA LEU A 313 -36.72 8.72 -24.92
C LEU A 313 -37.70 7.79 -25.63
N ALA A 314 -37.97 6.65 -25.00
CA ALA A 314 -39.15 5.84 -25.28
C ALA A 314 -40.39 6.49 -24.63
N PRO A 315 -41.62 6.06 -24.97
CA PRO A 315 -42.84 6.63 -24.41
C PRO A 315 -42.80 6.71 -22.89
N SER A 316 -42.67 7.94 -22.38
CA SER A 316 -42.53 8.25 -20.97
C SER A 316 -43.75 9.01 -20.48
N ASP A 317 -44.09 8.85 -19.20
CA ASP A 317 -45.16 9.59 -18.53
C ASP A 317 -44.61 10.37 -17.33
N PRO A 318 -44.02 11.57 -17.58
CA PRO A 318 -43.40 12.37 -16.53
C PRO A 318 -44.40 12.80 -15.45
N LEU A 319 -45.69 12.95 -15.79
CA LEU A 319 -46.72 13.32 -14.82
C LEU A 319 -47.03 12.17 -13.84
N ALA A 320 -46.91 10.92 -14.29
CA ALA A 320 -47.01 9.73 -13.45
C ALA A 320 -45.66 9.30 -12.82
N GLY A 321 -44.58 10.06 -13.04
CA GLY A 321 -43.24 9.70 -12.54
C GLY A 321 -42.58 8.53 -13.26
N ARG A 322 -42.99 8.21 -14.50
CA ARG A 322 -42.44 7.10 -15.29
C ARG A 322 -41.57 7.63 -16.42
N ILE A 323 -40.29 7.29 -16.43
CA ILE A 323 -39.32 7.74 -17.44
C ILE A 323 -38.67 6.51 -18.07
N HIS A 324 -38.77 6.39 -19.39
CA HIS A 324 -38.16 5.31 -20.15
C HIS A 324 -37.13 5.88 -21.14
N VAL A 325 -35.86 5.74 -20.79
CA VAL A 325 -34.71 6.09 -21.63
C VAL A 325 -34.40 4.91 -22.53
N LYS A 326 -34.60 5.08 -23.83
CA LYS A 326 -34.26 4.05 -24.84
C LYS A 326 -32.74 3.95 -25.01
N SER A 327 -32.06 5.08 -25.07
CA SER A 327 -30.59 5.11 -25.12
C SER A 327 -30.05 6.43 -24.59
N LEU A 328 -28.92 6.37 -23.91
CA LEU A 328 -28.11 7.53 -23.53
C LEU A 328 -26.67 7.28 -23.98
N SER A 329 -26.15 8.09 -24.89
CA SER A 329 -24.78 7.98 -25.38
C SER A 329 -23.97 9.24 -25.08
N LEU A 330 -22.79 9.06 -24.48
CA LEU A 330 -21.83 10.11 -24.21
C LEU A 330 -20.55 9.84 -25.04
N LYS A 331 -20.10 10.83 -25.78
CA LYS A 331 -18.91 10.69 -26.64
C LYS A 331 -17.78 11.57 -26.14
N ALA A 332 -16.65 10.93 -25.86
CA ALA A 332 -15.42 11.52 -25.38
C ALA A 332 -15.58 12.50 -24.20
N PRO A 333 -16.33 12.16 -23.13
CA PRO A 333 -16.38 13.00 -21.93
C PRO A 333 -15.00 13.09 -21.27
N GLU A 334 -14.57 14.29 -20.91
CA GLU A 334 -13.37 14.54 -20.09
C GLU A 334 -13.78 15.17 -18.76
N VAL A 335 -13.36 14.55 -17.65
CA VAL A 335 -13.72 14.98 -16.30
C VAL A 335 -12.45 15.20 -15.48
N TRP A 336 -12.41 16.31 -14.73
CA TRP A 336 -11.31 16.65 -13.83
C TRP A 336 -11.76 16.59 -12.37
N ILE A 337 -11.18 15.64 -11.64
CA ILE A 337 -11.38 15.46 -10.20
C ILE A 337 -10.12 15.90 -9.48
N GLN A 338 -10.26 16.80 -8.51
CA GLN A 338 -9.18 17.24 -7.67
C GLN A 338 -9.57 17.07 -6.21
N ARG A 339 -8.73 16.36 -5.45
CA ARG A 339 -8.80 16.33 -4.00
C ARG A 339 -7.80 17.34 -3.44
N SER A 340 -8.29 18.30 -2.66
CA SER A 340 -7.48 19.35 -2.07
C SER A 340 -6.68 18.85 -0.86
N LYS A 341 -5.73 19.67 -0.36
CA LYS A 341 -4.92 19.38 0.84
C LYS A 341 -5.74 19.11 2.10
N ASN A 342 -6.92 19.70 2.23
CA ASN A 342 -7.84 19.46 3.35
C ASN A 342 -8.71 18.19 3.16
N GLY A 343 -8.58 17.49 2.02
CA GLY A 343 -9.32 16.29 1.69
C GLY A 343 -10.65 16.51 0.98
N GLU A 344 -11.07 17.75 0.73
CA GLU A 344 -12.26 18.11 -0.05
C GLU A 344 -12.09 17.76 -1.53
N ILE A 345 -13.19 17.39 -2.20
CA ILE A 345 -13.20 17.05 -3.63
C ILE A 345 -13.96 18.16 -4.37
N ASN A 346 -13.34 18.75 -5.38
CA ASN A 346 -13.89 19.87 -6.17
C ASN A 346 -15.32 19.64 -6.71
N LEU A 347 -15.67 18.40 -7.08
CA LEU A 347 -17.00 18.06 -7.60
C LEU A 347 -18.08 17.94 -6.52
N LEU A 348 -17.72 17.73 -5.25
CA LEU A 348 -18.71 17.62 -4.16
C LEU A 348 -19.32 18.98 -3.80
N ASP A 349 -18.60 20.07 -4.05
CA ASP A 349 -19.06 21.45 -3.83
C ASP A 349 -20.16 21.89 -4.82
N ILE A 350 -20.44 21.05 -5.83
CA ILE A 350 -21.51 21.25 -6.82
C ILE A 350 -22.85 20.70 -6.30
N LEU A 351 -22.82 19.71 -5.41
CA LEU A 351 -24.03 19.12 -4.87
C LEU A 351 -24.73 20.14 -3.95
N PRO A 352 -26.07 20.27 -4.02
CA PRO A 352 -26.80 21.15 -3.12
C PRO A 352 -26.51 20.73 -1.68
N GLN A 353 -25.82 21.61 -0.94
CA GLN A 353 -25.62 21.44 0.50
C GLN A 353 -27.00 21.34 1.14
N LYS A 354 -27.21 20.31 1.95
CA LYS A 354 -28.46 20.12 2.68
C LYS A 354 -28.54 21.25 3.70
N ASP A 355 -29.22 22.33 3.33
CA ASP A 355 -29.39 23.51 4.19
C ASP A 355 -30.06 23.02 5.49
N ASP A 356 -29.32 23.04 6.59
CA ASP A 356 -29.79 22.67 7.94
C ASP A 356 -30.77 23.73 8.51
N ARG A 357 -31.25 24.62 7.64
CA ARG A 357 -32.31 25.57 7.97
C ARG A 357 -33.59 24.77 8.19
N THR A 358 -34.05 24.80 9.44
CA THR A 358 -35.38 24.41 9.89
C THR A 358 -36.47 25.16 9.11
N VAL A 359 -36.74 24.75 7.87
CA VAL A 359 -37.99 25.06 7.17
C VAL A 359 -39.05 24.18 7.82
N ASP A 360 -40.11 24.81 8.32
CA ASP A 360 -41.22 24.16 9.01
C ASP A 360 -41.60 22.84 8.33
N ARG A 361 -41.32 21.74 9.04
CA ARG A 361 -41.51 20.35 8.62
C ARG A 361 -42.99 19.95 8.63
N ASN A 362 -43.90 20.84 8.23
CA ASN A 362 -45.33 20.59 8.25
C ASN A 362 -45.93 20.19 6.90
N GLU A 363 -45.15 20.18 5.82
CA GLU A 363 -45.54 19.50 4.57
C GLU A 363 -44.33 18.87 3.88
N ALA A 364 -43.68 17.90 4.54
CA ALA A 364 -42.79 16.98 3.83
C ALA A 364 -43.65 16.07 2.96
N ARG A 365 -44.04 16.55 1.76
CA ARG A 365 -44.47 15.64 0.69
C ARG A 365 -43.29 14.70 0.45
N GLU A 366 -43.54 13.39 0.56
CA GLU A 366 -42.53 12.43 0.13
C GLU A 366 -42.11 12.79 -1.29
N PRO A 367 -40.80 12.87 -1.59
CA PRO A 367 -40.33 13.15 -2.93
C PRO A 367 -40.95 12.10 -3.86
N ALA A 368 -41.54 12.55 -4.98
CA ALA A 368 -42.13 11.66 -5.95
C ALA A 368 -41.08 10.61 -6.38
N GLN A 369 -41.35 9.33 -6.12
CA GLN A 369 -40.48 8.25 -6.58
C GLN A 369 -40.63 8.10 -8.08
N PHE A 370 -39.57 8.37 -8.83
CA PHE A 370 -39.52 8.14 -10.26
C PHE A 370 -39.15 6.68 -10.58
N ASP A 371 -39.98 6.03 -11.39
CA ASP A 371 -39.65 4.76 -12.05
C ASP A 371 -38.88 5.07 -13.34
N VAL A 372 -37.56 4.92 -13.28
CA VAL A 372 -36.66 5.17 -14.40
C VAL A 372 -36.17 3.83 -14.94
N VAL A 373 -36.36 3.61 -16.24
CA VAL A 373 -35.81 2.47 -16.98
C VAL A 373 -34.91 3.00 -18.08
N MET A 374 -33.73 2.39 -18.23
CA MET A 374 -32.73 2.74 -19.23
C MET A 374 -32.29 1.48 -19.96
N ASP A 375 -32.65 1.36 -21.25
CA ASP A 375 -32.37 0.15 -22.02
C ASP A 375 -30.89 0.03 -22.39
N ASP A 376 -30.25 1.16 -22.74
CA ASP A 376 -28.87 1.24 -23.23
C ASP A 376 -28.17 2.53 -22.75
N LEU A 377 -27.03 2.39 -22.09
CA LEU A 377 -26.14 3.47 -21.67
C LEU A 377 -24.76 3.22 -22.24
N GLN A 378 -24.30 4.12 -23.09
CA GLN A 378 -23.01 4.02 -23.76
C GLN A 378 -22.14 5.23 -23.45
N LEU A 379 -20.90 4.97 -23.08
CA LEU A 379 -19.83 5.96 -23.01
C LEU A 379 -18.69 5.46 -23.86
N ALA A 380 -18.25 6.26 -24.82
CA ALA A 380 -17.12 5.94 -25.69
C ALA A 380 -16.01 6.98 -25.54
N ASP A 381 -14.76 6.51 -25.53
CA ASP A 381 -13.54 7.33 -25.54
C ASP A 381 -13.43 8.34 -24.38
N GLY A 382 -13.98 8.02 -23.21
CA GLY A 382 -13.92 8.91 -22.05
C GLY A 382 -12.53 9.06 -21.45
N ARG A 383 -12.35 10.15 -20.72
CA ARG A 383 -11.13 10.49 -19.98
C ARG A 383 -11.46 10.99 -18.58
N LEU A 384 -10.68 10.56 -17.62
CA LEU A 384 -10.76 10.99 -16.24
C LEU A 384 -9.36 11.36 -15.76
N VAL A 385 -9.21 12.60 -15.31
CA VAL A 385 -7.99 13.09 -14.67
C VAL A 385 -8.27 13.28 -13.19
N VAL A 386 -7.56 12.54 -12.36
CA VAL A 386 -7.65 12.64 -10.90
C VAL A 386 -6.34 13.18 -10.35
N SER A 387 -6.40 14.25 -9.56
CA SER A 387 -5.24 14.78 -8.85
C SER A 387 -5.53 14.81 -7.35
N ASP A 388 -4.77 14.04 -6.56
CA ASP A 388 -4.82 14.09 -5.09
C ASP A 388 -3.65 14.94 -4.58
N LEU A 389 -3.97 16.12 -4.04
CA LEU A 389 -3.00 17.07 -3.49
C LEU A 389 -2.73 16.85 -2.00
N ARG A 390 -3.36 15.86 -1.37
CA ARG A 390 -3.24 15.59 0.07
C ARG A 390 -1.85 15.10 0.48
N PRO A 391 -1.19 14.17 -0.23
CA PRO A 391 0.18 13.77 0.12
C PRO A 391 1.17 14.93 -0.12
N THR A 392 2.35 14.87 0.50
CA THR A 392 3.37 15.93 0.32
C THR A 392 3.71 16.17 -1.16
N ASN A 393 3.81 15.08 -1.93
CA ASN A 393 3.95 15.08 -3.38
C ASN A 393 2.59 14.71 -4.02
N PRO A 394 2.01 15.52 -4.92
CA PRO A 394 0.74 15.22 -5.56
C PRO A 394 0.70 13.86 -6.26
N VAL A 395 -0.46 13.20 -6.24
CA VAL A 395 -0.70 11.97 -7.00
C VAL A 395 -1.63 12.26 -8.15
N ASP A 396 -1.10 12.22 -9.36
CA ASP A 396 -1.89 12.33 -10.59
C ASP A 396 -2.16 10.95 -11.18
N MET A 397 -3.43 10.68 -11.47
CA MET A 397 -3.90 9.48 -12.15
C MET A 397 -4.66 9.88 -13.39
N LYS A 398 -4.33 9.24 -14.51
CA LYS A 398 -5.04 9.42 -15.78
C LYS A 398 -5.69 8.11 -16.16
N MET A 399 -6.99 8.16 -16.39
CA MET A 399 -7.74 7.06 -17.00
C MET A 399 -8.23 7.53 -18.36
N ASP A 400 -7.92 6.78 -19.41
CA ASP A 400 -8.32 7.08 -20.78
C ASP A 400 -8.90 5.83 -21.46
N GLU A 401 -9.39 6.01 -22.69
CA GLU A 401 -10.09 4.95 -23.44
C GLU A 401 -11.23 4.34 -22.61
N ILE A 402 -11.90 5.17 -21.79
CA ILE A 402 -12.99 4.73 -20.94
C ILE A 402 -14.18 4.36 -21.83
N VAL A 403 -14.61 3.10 -21.72
CA VAL A 403 -15.78 2.55 -22.38
C VAL A 403 -16.72 2.01 -21.32
N LEU A 404 -17.96 2.50 -21.31
CA LEU A 404 -19.05 1.96 -20.50
C LEU A 404 -20.16 1.47 -21.43
N ASP A 405 -20.58 0.22 -21.28
CA ASP A 405 -21.79 -0.34 -21.89
C ASP A 405 -22.64 -0.91 -20.75
N ALA A 406 -23.78 -0.28 -20.46
CA ALA A 406 -24.72 -0.74 -19.46
C ALA A 406 -26.13 -0.91 -20.06
N LYS A 407 -26.77 -2.04 -19.79
CA LYS A 407 -28.06 -2.41 -20.40
C LYS A 407 -29.10 -2.76 -19.35
N ASN A 408 -30.34 -2.33 -19.61
CA ASN A 408 -31.50 -2.56 -18.75
C ASN A 408 -31.29 -2.07 -17.31
N MET A 409 -30.71 -0.88 -17.15
CA MET A 409 -30.53 -0.24 -15.84
C MET A 409 -31.86 0.36 -15.36
N THR A 410 -32.19 0.23 -14.08
CA THR A 410 -33.47 0.73 -13.54
C THR A 410 -33.39 1.14 -12.07
N THR A 411 -34.27 2.06 -11.67
CA THR A 411 -34.50 2.44 -10.26
C THR A 411 -35.49 1.52 -9.54
N ARG A 412 -36.08 0.53 -10.23
CA ARG A 412 -36.99 -0.45 -9.61
C ARG A 412 -36.25 -1.29 -8.57
N ARG A 413 -36.93 -1.50 -7.44
CA ARG A 413 -36.31 -2.13 -6.27
C ARG A 413 -35.92 -3.58 -6.56
N GLY A 414 -34.64 -3.90 -6.40
CA GLY A 414 -34.10 -5.26 -6.52
C GLY A 414 -33.88 -5.76 -7.96
N GLU A 415 -34.17 -4.94 -8.97
CA GLU A 415 -33.84 -5.24 -10.36
C GLU A 415 -32.37 -4.86 -10.67
N THR A 416 -31.73 -5.63 -11.56
CA THR A 416 -30.33 -5.44 -11.96
C THR A 416 -30.18 -5.42 -13.49
N GLY A 417 -29.30 -4.56 -14.00
CA GLY A 417 -28.86 -4.53 -15.40
C GLY A 417 -27.44 -5.05 -15.56
N SER A 418 -27.04 -5.33 -16.81
CA SER A 418 -25.66 -5.74 -17.12
C SER A 418 -24.77 -4.52 -17.33
N VAL A 419 -23.53 -4.56 -16.85
CA VAL A 419 -22.55 -3.48 -16.96
C VAL A 419 -21.21 -4.04 -17.44
N LEU A 420 -20.59 -3.35 -18.38
CA LEU A 420 -19.22 -3.52 -18.83
C LEU A 420 -18.51 -2.17 -18.78
N LEU A 421 -17.44 -2.07 -17.99
CA LEU A 421 -16.57 -0.91 -17.90
C LEU A 421 -15.14 -1.33 -18.27
N ARG A 422 -14.55 -0.68 -19.26
CA ARG A 422 -13.14 -0.85 -19.62
C ARG A 422 -12.44 0.50 -19.64
N PHE A 423 -11.21 0.56 -19.16
CA PHE A 423 -10.39 1.76 -19.27
C PHE A 423 -8.92 1.41 -19.14
N ARG A 424 -8.07 2.31 -19.61
CA ARG A 424 -6.62 2.23 -19.41
C ARG A 424 -6.20 3.23 -18.34
N VAL A 425 -5.27 2.83 -17.49
CA VAL A 425 -4.71 3.61 -16.38
C VAL A 425 -3.26 3.91 -16.65
N ASN A 426 -2.87 5.20 -16.55
CA ASN A 426 -1.50 5.68 -16.69
C ASN A 426 -0.80 5.11 -17.95
N GLU A 427 -1.46 5.23 -19.11
CA GLU A 427 -0.98 4.90 -20.47
C GLU A 427 -0.76 3.41 -20.81
N ARG A 428 -0.70 2.50 -19.83
CA ARG A 428 -0.38 1.08 -20.08
C ARG A 428 -1.29 0.07 -19.39
N GLY A 429 -1.69 0.29 -18.14
CA GLY A 429 -2.47 -0.69 -17.39
C GLY A 429 -3.90 -0.79 -17.88
N SER A 430 -4.44 -1.99 -18.05
CA SER A 430 -5.82 -2.18 -18.49
C SER A 430 -6.69 -2.66 -17.32
N VAL A 431 -7.91 -2.12 -17.23
CA VAL A 431 -8.88 -2.48 -16.20
C VAL A 431 -10.21 -2.78 -16.88
N THR A 432 -10.76 -3.96 -16.60
CA THR A 432 -12.09 -4.39 -17.04
C THR A 432 -12.93 -4.80 -15.84
N LEU A 433 -14.14 -4.25 -15.74
CA LEU A 433 -15.18 -4.67 -14.82
C LEU A 433 -16.40 -5.11 -15.63
N GLU A 434 -16.90 -6.32 -15.41
CA GLU A 434 -18.09 -6.82 -16.10
C GLU A 434 -19.00 -7.64 -15.19
N GLY A 435 -20.32 -7.48 -15.32
CA GLY A 435 -21.28 -8.25 -14.53
C GLY A 435 -22.63 -7.56 -14.41
N ASN A 436 -23.31 -7.74 -13.27
CA ASN A 436 -24.62 -7.16 -13.02
C ASN A 436 -24.56 -6.09 -11.92
N ALA A 437 -25.33 -5.01 -12.09
CA ALA A 437 -25.47 -3.94 -11.11
C ALA A 437 -26.93 -3.48 -10.97
N GLY A 438 -27.33 -3.10 -9.75
CA GLY A 438 -28.64 -2.54 -9.41
C GLY A 438 -28.49 -1.19 -8.72
N ILE A 439 -29.45 -0.28 -8.94
CA ILE A 439 -29.40 1.10 -8.44
C ILE A 439 -30.11 1.23 -7.08
N SER A 440 -31.22 0.52 -6.87
CA SER A 440 -32.09 0.67 -5.70
C SER A 440 -32.47 -0.68 -5.07
N PRO A 441 -31.97 -1.04 -3.87
CA PRO A 441 -30.74 -0.52 -3.27
C PRO A 441 -29.51 -0.80 -4.16
N PRO A 442 -28.39 -0.09 -3.96
CA PRO A 442 -27.15 -0.38 -4.67
C PRO A 442 -26.71 -1.83 -4.45
N ALA A 443 -26.54 -2.55 -5.54
CA ALA A 443 -26.07 -3.94 -5.55
C ALA A 443 -25.17 -4.15 -6.76
N ALA A 444 -24.15 -4.99 -6.64
CA ALA A 444 -23.27 -5.30 -7.76
C ALA A 444 -22.65 -6.68 -7.60
N ASP A 445 -22.41 -7.34 -8.73
CA ASP A 445 -21.74 -8.61 -8.84
C ASP A 445 -20.89 -8.58 -10.11
N LEU A 446 -19.61 -8.22 -9.96
CA LEU A 446 -18.72 -7.82 -11.05
C LEU A 446 -17.46 -8.67 -11.03
N ARG A 447 -17.03 -9.17 -12.19
CA ARG A 447 -15.67 -9.69 -12.41
C ARG A 447 -14.74 -8.50 -12.66
N LEU A 448 -13.67 -8.40 -11.88
CA LEU A 448 -12.58 -7.44 -12.04
C LEU A 448 -11.40 -8.16 -12.69
N ASN A 449 -10.86 -7.59 -13.76
CA ASN A 449 -9.58 -7.98 -14.33
C ASN A 449 -8.73 -6.71 -14.48
N MET A 450 -7.55 -6.69 -13.87
CA MET A 450 -6.55 -5.64 -13.99
C MET A 450 -5.26 -6.26 -14.47
N GLU A 451 -4.67 -5.68 -15.51
CA GLU A 451 -3.42 -6.15 -16.10
C GLU A 451 -2.44 -4.97 -16.20
N ASP A 452 -1.19 -5.19 -15.80
CA ASP A 452 -0.08 -4.24 -16.00
C ASP A 452 -0.32 -2.83 -15.42
N VAL A 453 -1.04 -2.72 -14.29
CA VAL A 453 -1.32 -1.43 -13.65
C VAL A 453 -0.09 -0.96 -12.87
N GLY A 454 0.64 0.00 -13.43
CA GLY A 454 1.85 0.55 -12.81
C GLY A 454 1.59 1.23 -11.46
N ILE A 455 2.33 0.83 -10.41
CA ILE A 455 2.09 1.33 -9.04
C ILE A 455 2.98 2.51 -8.63
N ARG A 456 3.90 2.95 -9.50
CA ARG A 456 4.87 4.01 -9.20
C ARG A 456 4.21 5.30 -8.70
N SER A 457 3.11 5.74 -9.33
CA SER A 457 2.39 6.97 -8.95
C SER A 457 1.77 6.90 -7.56
N PHE A 458 1.50 5.70 -7.04
CA PHE A 458 0.99 5.50 -5.68
C PHE A 458 2.08 5.57 -4.60
N GLY A 459 3.37 5.64 -4.99
CA GLY A 459 4.48 5.81 -4.05
C GLY A 459 4.32 7.02 -3.14
N ASN A 460 3.80 8.14 -3.65
CA ASN A 460 3.63 9.35 -2.87
C ASN A 460 2.65 9.19 -1.68
N TYR A 461 1.75 8.18 -1.68
CA TYR A 461 0.88 7.89 -0.53
C TYR A 461 1.61 7.26 0.65
N ILE A 462 2.76 6.61 0.42
CA ILE A 462 3.53 5.94 1.47
C ILE A 462 4.77 6.73 1.91
N GLU A 463 5.25 7.65 1.06
CA GLU A 463 6.44 8.48 1.31
C GLU A 463 6.35 9.36 2.56
N ASP A 464 5.13 9.75 2.97
CA ASP A 464 4.92 10.58 4.15
C ASP A 464 5.30 9.86 5.46
N ASN A 465 5.13 8.53 5.49
CA ASN A 465 5.37 7.70 6.68
C ASN A 465 6.59 6.77 6.55
N VAL A 466 7.03 6.50 5.32
CA VAL A 466 8.11 5.55 5.03
C VAL A 466 9.08 6.20 4.05
N ARG A 467 10.40 6.10 4.31
CA ARG A 467 11.44 6.62 3.41
C ARG A 467 11.74 5.68 2.23
N LEU A 468 10.69 5.15 1.61
CA LEU A 468 10.76 4.16 0.54
C LEU A 468 10.24 4.75 -0.78
N GLY A 469 11.08 4.80 -1.80
CA GLY A 469 10.70 5.24 -3.14
C GLY A 469 10.41 4.04 -4.04
N ILE A 470 9.27 4.03 -4.73
CA ILE A 470 8.93 3.02 -5.74
C ILE A 470 9.47 3.49 -7.09
N ILE A 471 10.33 2.69 -7.72
CA ILE A 471 10.88 2.96 -9.06
C ILE A 471 9.99 2.33 -10.13
N ASP A 472 9.62 1.08 -9.91
CA ASP A 472 8.93 0.24 -10.89
C ASP A 472 8.08 -0.81 -10.17
N GLY A 473 7.08 -1.35 -10.88
CA GLY A 473 6.20 -2.38 -10.36
C GLY A 473 4.81 -2.33 -10.97
N HIS A 474 4.25 -3.50 -11.21
CA HIS A 474 2.97 -3.69 -11.90
C HIS A 474 2.03 -4.53 -11.06
N LEU A 475 0.79 -4.05 -10.90
CA LEU A 475 -0.27 -4.76 -10.21
C LEU A 475 -1.17 -5.47 -11.22
N GLU A 476 -1.38 -6.77 -11.00
CA GLU A 476 -2.35 -7.59 -11.71
C GLU A 476 -3.36 -8.13 -10.70
N VAL A 477 -4.65 -8.11 -11.05
CA VAL A 477 -5.73 -8.62 -10.18
C VAL A 477 -6.77 -9.31 -11.05
N ASP A 478 -7.13 -10.54 -10.69
CA ASP A 478 -8.30 -11.23 -11.24
C ASP A 478 -9.23 -11.62 -10.09
N GLY A 479 -10.48 -11.16 -10.13
CA GLY A 479 -11.38 -11.39 -9.01
C GLY A 479 -12.83 -11.05 -9.27
N ARG A 480 -13.61 -11.14 -8.22
CA ARG A 480 -15.05 -10.87 -8.18
C ARG A 480 -15.33 -9.90 -7.03
N ILE A 481 -15.96 -8.79 -7.35
CA ILE A 481 -16.46 -7.78 -6.43
C ILE A 481 -17.95 -8.03 -6.24
N ALA A 482 -18.41 -8.09 -5.00
CA ALA A 482 -19.83 -8.13 -4.68
C ALA A 482 -20.19 -7.01 -3.70
N LEU A 483 -21.16 -6.18 -4.09
CA LEU A 483 -21.87 -5.25 -3.22
C LEU A 483 -23.20 -5.89 -2.85
N VAL A 484 -23.28 -6.40 -1.61
CA VAL A 484 -24.47 -7.11 -1.14
C VAL A 484 -25.38 -6.12 -0.41
N PRO A 485 -26.61 -5.87 -0.91
CA PRO A 485 -27.53 -4.96 -0.26
C PRO A 485 -28.05 -5.55 1.06
N ALA A 486 -28.29 -4.67 2.04
CA ALA A 486 -28.90 -5.02 3.32
C ALA A 486 -30.01 -4.00 3.65
N GLU A 487 -31.16 -4.45 4.15
CA GLU A 487 -32.25 -3.54 4.49
C GLU A 487 -31.89 -2.67 5.71
N GLY A 488 -31.95 -1.35 5.55
CA GLY A 488 -31.69 -0.38 6.63
C GLY A 488 -30.21 -0.23 7.02
N ILE A 489 -29.30 -0.85 6.27
CA ILE A 489 -27.84 -0.79 6.49
C ILE A 489 -27.18 -0.49 5.14
N GLU A 490 -26.02 0.16 5.16
CA GLU A 490 -25.18 0.28 3.96
C GLU A 490 -24.83 -1.10 3.37
N PRO A 491 -24.75 -1.23 2.04
CA PRO A 491 -24.36 -2.47 1.40
C PRO A 491 -22.98 -2.94 1.91
N SER A 492 -22.79 -4.25 2.04
CA SER A 492 -21.49 -4.81 2.45
C SER A 492 -20.63 -5.09 1.22
N PHE A 493 -19.38 -4.61 1.23
CA PHE A 493 -18.41 -4.94 0.18
C PHE A 493 -17.72 -6.29 0.45
N GLN A 494 -17.58 -7.08 -0.61
CA GLN A 494 -16.83 -8.34 -0.62
C GLN A 494 -15.95 -8.41 -1.86
N PHE A 495 -14.74 -8.92 -1.70
CA PHE A 495 -13.81 -9.19 -2.80
C PHE A 495 -13.26 -10.61 -2.69
N LYS A 496 -13.27 -11.34 -3.82
CA LYS A 496 -12.64 -12.65 -3.93
C LYS A 496 -11.80 -12.76 -5.18
N GLY A 497 -10.56 -13.23 -5.07
CA GLY A 497 -9.71 -13.34 -6.26
C GLY A 497 -8.25 -13.64 -5.96
N GLU A 498 -7.41 -13.29 -6.93
CA GLU A 498 -5.96 -13.36 -6.86
C GLU A 498 -5.35 -12.02 -7.27
N ALA A 499 -4.14 -11.77 -6.78
CA ALA A 499 -3.39 -10.56 -7.09
C ALA A 499 -1.89 -10.85 -7.19
N SER A 500 -1.22 -10.20 -8.13
CA SER A 500 0.23 -10.26 -8.32
C SER A 500 0.81 -8.86 -8.32
N LEU A 501 1.93 -8.67 -7.62
CA LEU A 501 2.79 -7.50 -7.78
C LEU A 501 4.11 -7.94 -8.42
N VAL A 502 4.30 -7.57 -9.68
CA VAL A 502 5.36 -8.03 -10.57
C VAL A 502 6.44 -6.95 -10.74
N ASP A 503 7.69 -7.36 -10.82
CA ASP A 503 8.87 -6.52 -11.07
C ASP A 503 9.00 -5.29 -10.14
N LEU A 504 8.65 -5.44 -8.85
CA LEU A 504 8.78 -4.35 -7.88
C LEU A 504 10.25 -3.98 -7.71
N LYS A 505 10.56 -2.69 -7.80
CA LYS A 505 11.87 -2.12 -7.45
C LYS A 505 11.71 -0.90 -6.56
N THR A 506 12.43 -0.88 -5.45
CA THR A 506 12.41 0.25 -4.51
C THR A 506 13.80 0.74 -4.14
N VAL A 507 13.86 1.99 -3.68
CA VAL A 507 15.07 2.64 -3.17
C VAL A 507 14.83 3.26 -1.80
N ASP A 508 15.91 3.37 -1.02
CA ASP A 508 15.94 4.24 0.15
C ASP A 508 16.07 5.70 -0.31
N LEU A 509 15.07 6.53 0.03
CA LEU A 509 15.04 7.94 -0.36
C LEU A 509 16.18 8.76 0.27
N SER A 510 16.85 8.26 1.30
CA SER A 510 17.93 8.94 2.01
C SER A 510 19.27 8.91 1.25
N ASN A 511 19.50 7.88 0.43
CA ASN A 511 20.79 7.65 -0.24
C ASN A 511 20.67 7.12 -1.67
N THR A 512 19.44 6.97 -2.19
CA THR A 512 19.08 6.51 -3.53
C THR A 512 19.63 5.13 -3.91
N GLN A 513 19.98 4.30 -2.93
CA GLN A 513 20.41 2.92 -3.15
C GLN A 513 19.21 1.98 -3.21
N GLU A 514 19.30 0.95 -4.06
CA GLU A 514 18.32 -0.13 -4.12
C GLU A 514 18.18 -0.80 -2.75
N LEU A 515 16.95 -0.92 -2.27
CA LEU A 515 16.64 -1.43 -0.94
C LEU A 515 15.96 -2.80 -1.02
N LEU A 516 14.87 -2.90 -1.79
CA LEU A 516 14.01 -4.06 -1.86
C LEU A 516 13.50 -4.20 -3.30
N SER A 517 13.64 -5.40 -3.87
CA SER A 517 13.03 -5.71 -5.17
C SER A 517 12.58 -7.17 -5.21
N TRP A 518 11.67 -7.50 -6.11
CA TRP A 518 11.29 -8.88 -6.39
C TRP A 518 10.72 -9.03 -7.80
N GLU A 519 10.81 -10.23 -8.35
CA GLU A 519 10.24 -10.55 -9.67
C GLU A 519 8.72 -10.70 -9.57
N SER A 520 8.21 -11.38 -8.56
CA SER A 520 6.77 -11.57 -8.38
C SER A 520 6.39 -11.84 -6.93
N LEU A 521 5.37 -11.13 -6.45
CA LEU A 521 4.62 -11.42 -5.23
C LEU A 521 3.19 -11.80 -5.64
N TYR A 522 2.91 -13.10 -5.71
CA TYR A 522 1.61 -13.65 -6.07
C TYR A 522 0.79 -14.03 -4.83
N THR A 523 -0.51 -13.76 -4.86
CA THR A 523 -1.45 -14.11 -3.80
C THR A 523 -2.69 -14.77 -4.39
N SER A 524 -3.09 -15.93 -3.85
CA SER A 524 -4.30 -16.67 -4.28
C SER A 524 -5.36 -16.70 -3.20
N ASP A 525 -6.61 -16.93 -3.61
CA ASP A 525 -7.76 -17.13 -2.72
C ASP A 525 -7.93 -15.99 -1.70
N ILE A 526 -7.72 -14.76 -2.15
CA ILE A 526 -8.06 -13.57 -1.38
C ILE A 526 -9.57 -13.61 -1.14
N ASP A 527 -10.00 -13.49 0.11
CA ASP A 527 -11.39 -13.35 0.54
C ASP A 527 -11.44 -12.22 1.56
N PHE A 528 -11.85 -11.04 1.08
CA PHE A 528 -12.09 -9.86 1.89
C PHE A 528 -13.58 -9.66 2.08
N LYS A 529 -13.99 -9.43 3.33
CA LYS A 529 -15.36 -9.04 3.67
C LYS A 529 -15.28 -7.87 4.63
N GLU A 530 -16.02 -6.82 4.33
CA GLU A 530 -16.09 -5.64 5.20
C GLU A 530 -16.93 -5.91 6.45
N ARG A 531 -18.02 -6.70 6.34
CA ARG A 531 -18.98 -6.93 7.43
C ARG A 531 -19.41 -8.41 7.52
N PRO A 532 -19.03 -9.14 8.59
CA PRO A 532 -18.03 -8.76 9.58
C PRO A 532 -16.65 -8.64 8.93
N ALA A 533 -15.85 -7.67 9.38
CA ALA A 533 -14.53 -7.39 8.82
C ALA A 533 -13.63 -8.63 8.94
N LYS A 534 -13.15 -9.17 7.83
CA LYS A 534 -12.25 -10.33 7.76
C LYS A 534 -11.43 -10.26 6.49
N VAL A 535 -10.15 -10.62 6.60
CA VAL A 535 -9.25 -10.82 5.46
C VAL A 535 -8.64 -12.21 5.54
N SER A 536 -8.76 -12.99 4.48
CA SER A 536 -8.02 -14.25 4.32
C SER A 536 -7.35 -14.34 2.95
N VAL A 537 -6.16 -14.91 2.89
CA VAL A 537 -5.41 -15.18 1.66
C VAL A 537 -4.94 -16.64 1.72
N GLY A 538 -5.20 -17.46 0.70
CA GLY A 538 -4.89 -18.89 0.73
C GLY A 538 -3.41 -19.22 0.52
N LYS A 539 -2.75 -18.52 -0.41
CA LYS A 539 -1.31 -18.69 -0.68
C LYS A 539 -0.66 -17.34 -0.94
N VAL A 540 0.57 -17.19 -0.49
CA VAL A 540 1.46 -16.08 -0.83
C VAL A 540 2.75 -16.66 -1.40
N ALA A 541 3.14 -16.29 -2.60
CA ALA A 541 4.36 -16.77 -3.25
C ALA A 541 5.24 -15.59 -3.67
N LEU A 542 6.45 -15.53 -3.12
CA LEU A 542 7.44 -14.50 -3.41
C LEU A 542 8.61 -15.11 -4.18
N THR A 543 8.90 -14.56 -5.35
CA THR A 543 9.95 -15.04 -6.26
C THR A 543 10.98 -13.94 -6.52
N GLY A 544 12.26 -14.30 -6.50
CA GLY A 544 13.35 -13.39 -6.86
C GLY A 544 13.54 -12.22 -5.89
N LEU A 545 13.23 -12.39 -4.61
CA LEU A 545 13.41 -11.35 -3.59
C LEU A 545 14.87 -10.90 -3.54
N TYR A 546 15.12 -9.60 -3.66
CA TYR A 546 16.37 -8.95 -3.30
C TYR A 546 16.14 -8.00 -2.14
N ALA A 547 16.99 -8.05 -1.13
CA ALA A 547 16.98 -7.08 -0.03
C ALA A 547 18.39 -6.65 0.35
N ARG A 548 18.56 -5.36 0.65
CA ARG A 548 19.81 -4.79 1.13
C ARG A 548 19.72 -4.38 2.60
N VAL A 549 20.50 -5.06 3.44
CA VAL A 549 20.58 -4.80 4.88
C VAL A 549 21.92 -4.15 5.18
N ILE A 550 21.90 -2.97 5.78
CA ILE A 550 23.11 -2.20 6.10
C ILE A 550 23.10 -1.86 7.58
N ILE A 551 24.17 -2.18 8.29
CA ILE A 551 24.50 -1.58 9.59
C ILE A 551 25.32 -0.32 9.31
N SER A 552 24.84 0.83 9.78
CA SER A 552 25.47 2.12 9.62
C SER A 552 26.78 2.21 10.42
N PRO A 553 27.66 3.19 10.15
CA PRO A 553 28.85 3.43 10.98
C PRO A 553 28.52 3.61 12.48
N GLU A 554 27.32 4.09 12.80
CA GLU A 554 26.79 4.29 14.15
C GLU A 554 26.16 3.01 14.75
N GLY A 555 26.14 1.90 14.02
CA GLY A 555 25.58 0.62 14.47
C GLY A 555 24.07 0.48 14.29
N ARG A 556 23.41 1.37 13.53
CA ARG A 556 21.96 1.34 13.28
C ARG A 556 21.63 0.60 11.98
N LEU A 557 20.50 -0.11 11.94
CA LEU A 557 20.03 -0.79 10.72
C LEU A 557 19.28 0.18 9.79
N ASN A 558 19.65 0.21 8.51
CA ASN A 558 18.98 1.03 7.49
C ASN A 558 17.48 0.76 7.38
N ILE A 559 17.03 -0.48 7.57
CA ILE A 559 15.61 -0.86 7.50
C ILE A 559 14.79 -0.13 8.57
N LEU A 560 15.35 0.04 9.78
CA LEU A 560 14.68 0.79 10.85
C LEU A 560 14.55 2.26 10.49
N ASP A 561 15.53 2.81 9.75
CA ASP A 561 15.43 4.18 9.28
C ASP A 561 14.40 4.29 8.14
N VAL A 562 14.31 3.31 7.23
CA VAL A 562 13.31 3.36 6.14
C VAL A 562 11.88 3.26 6.67
N PHE A 563 11.60 2.34 7.60
CA PHE A 563 10.25 2.04 8.08
C PHE A 563 9.88 2.65 9.44
N GLY A 564 10.82 3.27 10.16
CA GLY A 564 10.62 3.81 11.52
C GLY A 564 9.88 5.16 11.61
N GLY A 565 9.39 5.69 10.49
CA GLY A 565 8.72 6.99 10.42
C GLY A 565 9.60 8.18 10.79
N LYS A 566 9.09 9.40 10.61
CA LYS A 566 9.67 10.61 11.23
C LYS A 566 9.35 10.59 12.73
N SER A 567 9.98 9.69 13.47
CA SER A 567 10.14 9.84 14.91
C SER A 567 11.17 10.96 15.12
N GLY A 568 10.70 12.19 14.94
CA GLY A 568 11.40 13.36 15.43
C GLY A 568 11.54 13.22 16.94
N GLU A 569 12.73 13.55 17.44
CA GLU A 569 12.98 13.86 18.84
C GLU A 569 12.04 14.99 19.28
N GLN A 570 10.81 14.64 19.65
CA GLN A 570 10.13 15.31 20.73
C GLN A 570 10.28 14.41 21.94
N GLU A 571 11.31 14.72 22.71
CA GLU A 571 11.36 14.48 24.14
C GLU A 571 10.11 15.16 24.73
N SER A 572 9.00 14.43 24.74
CA SER A 572 7.79 14.84 25.42
C SER A 572 8.05 14.69 26.92
N GLU A 573 8.08 15.83 27.61
CA GLU A 573 7.83 15.88 29.05
C GLU A 573 6.64 14.96 29.39
N PRO A 574 6.68 14.24 30.53
CA PRO A 574 5.56 13.42 30.95
C PRO A 574 4.37 14.34 31.22
N VAL A 575 3.41 14.36 30.29
CA VAL A 575 2.08 14.89 30.57
C VAL A 575 1.41 13.88 31.49
N GLU A 576 1.20 14.30 32.72
CA GLU A 576 0.37 13.63 33.72
C GLU A 576 -1.04 13.52 33.12
N VAL A 577 -1.41 12.35 32.62
CA VAL A 577 -2.75 12.07 32.13
C VAL A 577 -3.60 11.76 33.35
N GLU A 578 -4.48 12.69 33.70
CA GLU A 578 -5.61 12.43 34.59
C GLU A 578 -6.41 11.25 34.03
N GLU A 579 -6.56 10.20 34.84
CA GLU A 579 -7.42 9.06 34.58
C GLU A 579 -8.89 9.51 34.53
N GLU A 580 -9.37 9.87 33.35
CA GLU A 580 -10.80 9.87 33.04
C GLU A 580 -11.20 8.49 32.48
N ASP A 581 -12.28 7.96 33.06
CA ASP A 581 -12.86 6.64 32.88
C ASP A 581 -12.78 6.07 31.45
N SER A 582 -11.96 5.04 31.30
CA SER A 582 -11.92 4.18 30.13
C SER A 582 -13.24 3.43 29.96
N VAL A 583 -14.09 3.88 29.04
CA VAL A 583 -15.02 2.98 28.37
C VAL A 583 -14.18 1.98 27.59
N SER A 584 -14.16 0.74 28.06
CA SER A 584 -13.56 -0.40 27.38
C SER A 584 -14.26 -0.64 26.04
N GLU A 585 -13.83 0.06 24.99
CA GLU A 585 -13.89 -0.48 23.64
C GLU A 585 -12.80 -1.53 23.53
N LYS A 586 -13.21 -2.81 23.55
CA LYS A 586 -12.37 -3.89 23.04
C LYS A 586 -12.02 -3.51 21.60
N GLU A 587 -10.79 -3.09 21.36
CA GLU A 587 -10.19 -3.06 20.03
C GLU A 587 -10.38 -4.45 19.39
N SER A 588 -11.41 -4.57 18.56
CA SER A 588 -11.66 -5.78 17.79
C SER A 588 -10.64 -5.80 16.66
N GLN A 589 -9.43 -6.29 16.95
CA GLN A 589 -8.38 -6.52 15.96
C GLN A 589 -8.96 -7.24 14.73
N LEU A 590 -8.77 -6.66 13.55
CA LEU A 590 -9.23 -7.22 12.28
C LEU A 590 -8.70 -8.67 12.14
N PRO A 591 -9.57 -9.69 12.05
CA PRO A 591 -9.12 -11.06 11.85
C PRO A 591 -8.42 -11.22 10.49
N ILE A 592 -7.15 -11.56 10.51
CA ILE A 592 -6.30 -11.77 9.34
C ILE A 592 -5.78 -13.22 9.38
N SER A 593 -5.83 -13.89 8.24
CA SER A 593 -5.21 -15.21 8.04
C SER A 593 -4.53 -15.28 6.68
N LEU A 594 -3.23 -15.57 6.67
CA LEU A 594 -2.50 -15.96 5.48
C LEU A 594 -2.27 -17.46 5.53
N GLY A 595 -2.57 -18.18 4.44
CA GLY A 595 -2.27 -19.60 4.33
C GLY A 595 -0.77 -19.83 4.08
N THR A 596 -0.41 -20.63 3.09
CA THR A 596 1.01 -20.99 2.90
C THR A 596 1.77 -19.83 2.26
N ILE A 597 2.86 -19.41 2.89
CA ILE A 597 3.81 -18.43 2.34
C ILE A 597 5.01 -19.19 1.78
N THR A 598 5.38 -18.96 0.53
CA THR A 598 6.57 -19.58 -0.11
C THR A 598 7.53 -18.52 -0.62
N LEU A 599 8.82 -18.75 -0.43
CA LEU A 599 9.91 -17.95 -0.99
C LEU A 599 10.69 -18.80 -1.99
N GLN A 600 11.05 -18.24 -3.14
CA GLN A 600 11.88 -18.89 -4.13
C GLN A 600 12.94 -17.94 -4.70
N GLY A 601 14.22 -18.31 -4.61
CA GLY A 601 15.31 -17.58 -5.27
C GLY A 601 15.65 -16.23 -4.65
N GLY A 602 15.58 -16.11 -3.32
CA GLY A 602 15.91 -14.87 -2.62
C GLY A 602 17.41 -14.61 -2.50
N ASN A 603 17.77 -13.32 -2.43
CA ASN A 603 19.11 -12.77 -2.34
C ASN A 603 19.12 -11.64 -1.28
N ILE A 604 19.87 -11.81 -0.19
CA ILE A 604 20.03 -10.77 0.83
C ILE A 604 21.49 -10.34 0.84
N LEU A 605 21.72 -9.07 0.50
CA LEU A 605 23.03 -8.44 0.61
C LEU A 605 23.13 -7.74 1.96
N PHE A 606 23.98 -8.26 2.84
CA PHE A 606 24.28 -7.68 4.13
C PHE A 606 25.60 -6.90 4.07
N SER A 607 25.62 -5.69 4.62
CA SER A 607 26.82 -4.86 4.76
C SER A 607 26.90 -4.29 6.16
N ASP A 608 27.99 -4.54 6.87
CA ASP A 608 28.27 -3.90 8.15
C ASP A 608 29.36 -2.84 7.97
N ARG A 609 28.95 -1.57 8.13
CA ARG A 609 29.82 -0.40 8.03
C ARG A 609 30.29 0.12 9.39
N HIS A 610 29.85 -0.50 10.48
CA HIS A 610 30.30 -0.22 11.86
C HIS A 610 31.72 -0.76 12.12
N VAL A 611 32.09 -1.86 11.45
CA VAL A 611 33.45 -2.41 11.44
C VAL A 611 34.29 -1.88 10.28
N LYS A 612 35.62 -1.85 10.46
CA LYS A 612 36.58 -1.39 9.44
C LYS A 612 37.70 -2.43 9.26
N PRO A 613 38.03 -2.85 8.01
CA PRO A 613 37.31 -2.52 6.76
C PRO A 613 35.84 -3.02 6.81
N ASN A 614 34.96 -2.46 5.98
CA ASN A 614 33.54 -2.84 6.01
C ASN A 614 33.40 -4.34 5.73
N PHE A 615 32.46 -4.99 6.43
CA PHE A 615 32.12 -6.37 6.17
C PHE A 615 30.95 -6.45 5.18
N GLU A 616 31.01 -7.39 4.25
CA GLU A 616 29.93 -7.68 3.31
C GLU A 616 29.70 -9.18 3.25
N ALA A 617 28.43 -9.58 3.19
CA ALA A 617 28.00 -10.96 3.09
C ALA A 617 26.76 -11.07 2.20
N ASN A 618 26.72 -12.10 1.37
CA ASN A 618 25.64 -12.34 0.43
C ASN A 618 24.98 -13.71 0.70
N MET A 619 23.71 -13.67 1.04
CA MET A 619 22.86 -14.86 1.19
C MET A 619 22.10 -15.10 -0.11
N ARG A 620 22.31 -16.23 -0.75
CA ARG A 620 21.73 -16.57 -2.07
C ARG A 620 20.90 -17.84 -2.00
N ASP A 621 20.16 -18.09 -3.08
CA ASP A 621 19.28 -19.25 -3.24
C ASP A 621 18.30 -19.41 -2.06
N LEU A 622 17.88 -18.31 -1.42
CA LEU A 622 16.94 -18.38 -0.30
C LEU A 622 15.60 -18.91 -0.80
N GLY A 623 15.14 -20.00 -0.22
CA GLY A 623 13.86 -20.59 -0.55
C GLY A 623 13.25 -21.31 0.63
N GLY A 624 11.94 -21.50 0.62
CA GLY A 624 11.27 -22.20 1.70
C GLY A 624 9.80 -21.88 1.83
N ARG A 625 9.23 -22.25 2.98
CA ARG A 625 7.81 -22.06 3.28
C ARG A 625 7.56 -21.76 4.75
N ILE A 626 6.50 -20.99 4.99
CA ILE A 626 5.85 -20.82 6.28
C ILE A 626 4.42 -21.34 6.11
N SER A 627 3.93 -22.17 7.04
CA SER A 627 2.53 -22.61 7.04
C SER A 627 1.58 -21.48 7.43
N GLU A 628 0.28 -21.78 7.58
CA GLU A 628 -0.75 -20.77 7.88
C GLU A 628 -0.39 -19.87 9.07
N LEU A 629 -0.38 -18.54 8.85
CA LEU A 629 -0.27 -17.50 9.87
C LEU A 629 -1.65 -16.87 10.09
N SER A 630 -2.14 -16.82 11.33
CA SER A 630 -3.42 -16.16 11.63
C SER A 630 -3.42 -15.43 12.96
N SER A 631 -4.06 -14.27 13.01
CA SER A 631 -4.27 -13.51 14.27
C SER A 631 -5.22 -14.20 15.25
N LYS A 632 -5.98 -15.21 14.81
CA LYS A 632 -6.84 -16.03 15.67
C LYS A 632 -6.22 -17.37 16.05
N ALA A 633 -5.18 -17.82 15.35
CA ALA A 633 -4.59 -19.12 15.60
C ALA A 633 -3.83 -19.13 16.94
N GLN A 634 -4.15 -20.11 17.78
CA GLN A 634 -3.38 -20.39 18.99
C GLN A 634 -2.17 -21.29 18.70
N GLN A 635 -2.19 -22.06 17.61
CA GLN A 635 -1.10 -22.94 17.25
C GLN A 635 -0.04 -22.20 16.41
N PRO A 636 1.26 -22.36 16.73
CA PRO A 636 2.35 -21.85 15.91
C PRO A 636 2.41 -22.47 14.51
N SER A 637 2.94 -21.69 13.56
CA SER A 637 3.10 -22.03 12.15
C SER A 637 4.48 -22.62 11.87
N ASP A 638 4.56 -23.73 11.16
CA ASP A 638 5.82 -24.36 10.74
C ASP A 638 6.61 -23.46 9.78
N VAL A 639 7.92 -23.38 9.99
CA VAL A 639 8.88 -22.64 9.17
C VAL A 639 9.94 -23.60 8.64
N LEU A 640 10.22 -23.53 7.34
CA LEU A 640 11.39 -24.13 6.70
C LEU A 640 11.97 -23.09 5.73
N LEU A 641 13.22 -22.67 5.94
CA LEU A 641 13.97 -21.84 5.01
C LEU A 641 15.33 -22.48 4.75
N GLU A 642 15.77 -22.45 3.50
CA GLU A 642 17.04 -22.98 3.03
C GLU A 642 17.73 -21.91 2.19
N GLY A 643 19.06 -21.90 2.19
CA GLY A 643 19.84 -20.94 1.39
C GLY A 643 21.32 -21.24 1.46
N LYS A 644 22.14 -20.34 0.90
CA LYS A 644 23.61 -20.45 0.93
C LYS A 644 24.25 -19.10 1.18
N LEU A 645 25.17 -19.04 2.14
CA LEU A 645 26.06 -17.91 2.33
C LEU A 645 27.25 -18.02 1.37
N GLU A 646 27.55 -16.94 0.63
CA GLU A 646 28.67 -16.83 -0.33
C GLU A 646 28.74 -17.97 -1.36
N ASN A 647 27.59 -18.52 -1.79
CA ASN A 647 27.47 -19.68 -2.69
C ASN A 647 28.11 -20.99 -2.20
N GLN A 648 28.53 -21.08 -0.94
CA GLN A 648 29.34 -22.21 -0.47
C GLN A 648 28.86 -22.82 0.85
N ALA A 649 28.32 -22.02 1.77
CA ALA A 649 27.95 -22.47 3.12
C ALA A 649 26.42 -22.62 3.23
N PRO A 650 25.86 -23.85 3.24
CA PRO A 650 24.43 -24.06 3.35
C PRO A 650 23.86 -23.52 4.67
N LEU A 651 22.68 -22.92 4.57
CA LEU A 651 21.81 -22.48 5.65
C LEU A 651 20.53 -23.31 5.63
N GLU A 652 20.10 -23.78 6.80
CA GLU A 652 18.78 -24.35 7.02
C GLU A 652 18.17 -23.76 8.29
N ILE A 653 16.93 -23.29 8.22
CA ILE A 653 16.15 -22.79 9.35
C ILE A 653 14.87 -23.63 9.43
N LYS A 654 14.65 -24.32 10.55
CA LYS A 654 13.46 -25.13 10.82
C LYS A 654 12.85 -24.78 12.15
N GLY A 655 11.53 -24.75 12.24
CA GLY A 655 10.90 -24.46 13.53
C GLY A 655 9.44 -24.06 13.41
N THR A 656 8.97 -23.31 14.41
CA THR A 656 7.59 -22.81 14.46
C THR A 656 7.54 -21.35 14.92
N VAL A 657 6.62 -20.55 14.40
CA VAL A 657 6.43 -19.12 14.77
C VAL A 657 4.96 -18.76 14.90
N ASN A 658 4.61 -17.84 15.82
CA ASN A 658 3.29 -17.22 15.88
C ASN A 658 3.42 -15.70 16.13
N PRO A 659 3.70 -14.89 15.09
CA PRO A 659 3.93 -13.46 15.24
C PRO A 659 2.65 -12.64 15.47
N TRP A 660 1.48 -13.16 15.10
CA TRP A 660 0.20 -12.42 15.13
C TRP A 660 -0.79 -12.93 16.19
N GLY A 661 -0.47 -14.04 16.86
CA GLY A 661 -1.26 -14.53 17.98
C GLY A 661 -1.17 -13.62 19.20
N LYS A 662 -2.04 -13.88 20.19
CA LYS A 662 -2.01 -13.16 21.48
C LYS A 662 -0.68 -13.32 22.21
N GLU A 663 -0.08 -14.50 22.12
CA GLU A 663 1.25 -14.80 22.62
C GLU A 663 2.20 -14.90 21.43
N GLN A 664 3.13 -13.95 21.34
CA GLN A 664 4.18 -13.96 20.32
C GLN A 664 5.23 -14.99 20.72
N VAL A 665 5.29 -16.09 19.97
CA VAL A 665 6.22 -17.20 20.24
C VAL A 665 7.00 -17.59 18.98
N ALA A 666 8.24 -18.03 19.17
CA ALA A 666 9.04 -18.63 18.11
C ALA A 666 9.91 -19.75 18.69
N ASN A 667 10.10 -20.84 17.94
CA ASN A 667 11.04 -21.90 18.26
C ASN A 667 11.76 -22.28 16.98
N LEU A 668 13.00 -21.84 16.81
CA LEU A 668 13.76 -21.90 15.57
C LEU A 668 15.09 -22.62 15.79
N ASN A 669 15.37 -23.61 14.95
CA ASN A 669 16.69 -24.22 14.80
C ASN A 669 17.33 -23.67 13.52
N VAL A 670 18.50 -23.05 13.65
CA VAL A 670 19.29 -22.49 12.56
C VAL A 670 20.58 -23.29 12.45
N LEU A 671 20.79 -23.90 11.28
CA LEU A 671 21.97 -24.69 10.95
C LEU A 671 22.74 -23.97 9.84
N PHE A 672 23.99 -23.66 10.12
CA PHE A 672 24.97 -23.26 9.11
C PHE A 672 26.09 -24.29 9.06
N ASN A 673 26.48 -24.69 7.86
CA ASN A 673 27.59 -25.62 7.67
C ASN A 673 28.70 -25.00 6.82
N ASN A 674 29.95 -25.17 7.25
CA ASN A 674 31.15 -24.84 6.49
C ASN A 674 31.30 -23.36 6.08
N ILE A 675 30.87 -22.41 6.92
CA ILE A 675 31.16 -20.97 6.75
C ILE A 675 32.67 -20.77 6.73
N GLU A 676 33.22 -20.09 5.72
CA GLU A 676 34.62 -19.69 5.72
C GLU A 676 34.85 -18.51 6.66
N LEU A 677 35.89 -18.59 7.50
CA LEU A 677 36.13 -17.57 8.53
C LEU A 677 36.97 -16.39 8.06
N ALA A 678 37.77 -16.53 7.00
CA ALA A 678 38.64 -15.45 6.52
C ALA A 678 37.88 -14.17 6.11
N PRO A 679 36.68 -14.23 5.48
CA PRO A 679 35.86 -13.04 5.23
C PRO A 679 35.44 -12.26 6.49
N PHE A 680 35.48 -12.89 7.67
CA PHE A 680 35.10 -12.27 8.95
C PHE A 680 36.25 -11.54 9.65
N ASN A 681 37.40 -11.36 8.97
CA ASN A 681 38.56 -10.62 9.51
C ASN A 681 38.24 -9.20 10.01
N PRO A 682 37.31 -8.42 9.42
CA PRO A 682 36.87 -7.15 10.02
C PRO A 682 36.48 -7.23 11.49
N TYR A 683 35.85 -8.35 11.90
CA TYR A 683 35.47 -8.59 13.29
C TYR A 683 36.63 -9.14 14.12
N SER A 684 37.40 -10.11 13.59
CA SER A 684 38.50 -10.71 14.35
C SER A 684 39.64 -9.73 14.59
N GLU A 685 39.96 -8.85 13.65
CA GLU A 685 40.96 -7.81 13.83
C GLU A 685 40.51 -6.77 14.85
N ARG A 686 39.24 -6.34 14.81
CA ARG A 686 38.69 -5.37 15.77
C ARG A 686 38.67 -5.89 17.21
N TYR A 687 38.14 -7.10 17.42
CA TYR A 687 37.85 -7.63 18.76
C TYR A 687 38.93 -8.58 19.30
N LEU A 688 39.60 -9.34 18.43
CA LEU A 688 40.67 -10.28 18.81
C LEU A 688 42.07 -9.75 18.54
N GLY A 689 42.21 -8.63 17.82
CA GLY A 689 43.51 -8.07 17.43
C GLY A 689 44.30 -8.95 16.46
N ARG A 690 43.65 -9.88 15.76
CA ARG A 690 44.31 -10.84 14.85
C ARG A 690 43.42 -11.21 13.68
N ALA A 691 44.02 -11.34 12.49
CA ALA A 691 43.36 -11.86 11.31
C ALA A 691 43.21 -13.39 11.38
N ILE A 692 42.21 -13.96 10.73
CA ILE A 692 42.06 -15.39 10.51
C ILE A 692 42.64 -15.73 9.14
N ARG A 693 43.65 -16.62 9.09
CA ARG A 693 44.24 -17.09 7.83
C ARG A 693 43.42 -18.21 7.20
N LYS A 694 42.89 -19.11 8.03
CA LYS A 694 42.09 -20.26 7.59
C LYS A 694 41.17 -20.71 8.71
N GLY A 695 40.02 -21.25 8.34
CA GLY A 695 39.15 -21.99 9.24
C GLY A 695 37.75 -22.10 8.66
N LYS A 696 37.02 -23.13 9.08
CA LYS A 696 35.60 -23.29 8.78
C LYS A 696 34.80 -23.27 10.06
N LEU A 697 33.61 -22.68 10.00
CA LEU A 697 32.65 -22.56 11.08
C LEU A 697 31.36 -23.28 10.69
N SER A 698 30.84 -24.10 11.60
CA SER A 698 29.48 -24.62 11.53
C SER A 698 28.75 -24.22 12.82
N LEU A 699 27.49 -23.83 12.69
CA LEU A 699 26.66 -23.34 13.77
C LEU A 699 25.38 -24.17 13.84
N ASN A 700 25.01 -24.58 15.04
CA ASN A 700 23.68 -25.12 15.33
C ASN A 700 23.08 -24.29 16.46
N LEU A 701 22.08 -23.49 16.12
CA LEU A 701 21.49 -22.50 17.01
C LEU A 701 20.02 -22.82 17.24
N ALA A 702 19.63 -23.11 18.48
CA ALA A 702 18.25 -23.37 18.86
C ALA A 702 17.71 -22.22 19.70
N TYR A 703 16.79 -21.43 19.16
CA TYR A 703 16.24 -20.22 19.78
C TYR A 703 14.75 -20.36 20.06
N GLN A 704 14.37 -20.14 21.31
CA GLN A 704 12.99 -20.07 21.77
C GLN A 704 12.69 -18.65 22.24
N VAL A 705 11.63 -18.07 21.69
CA VAL A 705 11.07 -16.77 22.07
C VAL A 705 9.71 -16.99 22.69
N SER A 706 9.47 -16.36 23.84
CA SER A 706 8.18 -16.32 24.51
C SER A 706 7.95 -14.92 25.06
N GLU A 707 6.90 -14.25 24.55
CA GLU A 707 6.58 -12.84 24.83
C GLU A 707 7.75 -11.90 24.46
N LYS A 708 8.50 -11.44 25.46
CA LYS A 708 9.68 -10.60 25.31
C LYS A 708 10.97 -11.31 25.71
N THR A 709 10.92 -12.57 26.12
CA THR A 709 12.13 -13.29 26.51
C THR A 709 12.64 -14.18 25.39
N VAL A 710 13.95 -14.19 25.20
CA VAL A 710 14.64 -15.11 24.29
C VAL A 710 15.54 -16.04 25.08
N PHE A 711 15.48 -17.33 24.77
CA PHE A 711 16.38 -18.37 25.24
C PHE A 711 17.02 -19.05 24.04
N GLY A 712 18.33 -18.98 23.92
CA GLY A 712 19.11 -19.57 22.84
C GLY A 712 20.09 -20.62 23.35
N SER A 713 20.22 -21.73 22.64
CA SER A 713 21.33 -22.68 22.77
C SER A 713 22.20 -22.55 21.52
N ASN A 714 23.48 -22.24 21.69
CA ASN A 714 24.39 -22.03 20.58
C ASN A 714 25.48 -23.10 20.64
N GLN A 715 25.52 -23.97 19.64
CA GLN A 715 26.59 -24.92 19.42
C GLN A 715 27.45 -24.43 18.27
N VAL A 716 28.73 -24.23 18.53
CA VAL A 716 29.70 -23.66 17.61
C VAL A 716 30.79 -24.69 17.35
N PHE A 717 30.99 -25.05 16.09
CA PHE A 717 32.01 -25.98 15.66
C PHE A 717 32.98 -25.30 14.70
N LEU A 718 34.26 -25.22 15.07
CA LEU A 718 35.33 -24.66 14.25
C LEU A 718 36.27 -25.78 13.81
N ASN A 719 36.60 -25.83 12.53
CA ASN A 719 37.52 -26.80 11.94
C ASN A 719 38.74 -26.09 11.34
N GLN A 720 39.95 -26.59 11.64
CA GLN A 720 41.21 -26.09 11.07
C GLN A 720 41.42 -24.57 11.24
N LEU A 721 41.02 -24.01 12.38
CA LEU A 721 41.23 -22.59 12.67
C LEU A 721 42.73 -22.27 12.78
N ILE A 722 43.23 -21.36 11.95
CA ILE A 722 44.62 -20.87 11.97
C ILE A 722 44.55 -19.34 12.01
N MET A 723 45.11 -18.76 13.07
CA MET A 723 45.25 -17.31 13.22
C MET A 723 46.43 -16.81 12.39
N GLY A 724 46.33 -15.55 11.97
CA GLY A 724 47.39 -14.78 11.35
C GLY A 724 48.19 -13.96 12.36
N ASP A 725 48.91 -13.00 11.82
CA ASP A 725 49.75 -12.09 12.59
C ASP A 725 48.90 -11.10 13.40
N GLU A 726 49.54 -10.47 14.38
CA GLU A 726 48.90 -9.48 15.24
C GLU A 726 48.62 -8.17 14.50
N VAL A 727 47.42 -7.63 14.70
CA VAL A 727 46.92 -6.42 14.05
C VAL A 727 46.42 -5.46 15.13
N ALA A 728 46.72 -4.18 15.00
CA ALA A 728 46.26 -3.17 15.95
C ALA A 728 44.75 -2.95 15.83
N GLY A 729 43.97 -3.58 16.72
CA GLY A 729 42.53 -3.38 16.84
C GLY A 729 42.18 -2.41 17.99
N PRO A 730 41.28 -1.43 17.80
CA PRO A 730 40.94 -0.44 18.83
C PRO A 730 40.26 -1.04 20.06
N GLU A 731 39.60 -2.19 19.90
CA GLU A 731 38.88 -2.93 20.95
C GLU A 731 39.47 -4.34 21.13
N ALA A 732 40.71 -4.55 20.70
CA ALA A 732 41.36 -5.85 20.74
C ALA A 732 41.55 -6.32 22.20
N THR A 733 41.17 -7.57 22.47
CA THR A 733 41.38 -8.20 23.77
C THR A 733 42.86 -8.37 24.11
N THR A 734 43.20 -8.28 25.40
CA THR A 734 44.55 -8.54 25.92
C THR A 734 44.82 -10.01 26.23
N LEU A 735 43.82 -10.88 26.05
CA LEU A 735 43.93 -12.31 26.34
C LEU A 735 44.86 -13.02 25.34
N PRO A 736 45.67 -14.01 25.76
CA PRO A 736 46.54 -14.78 24.87
C PRO A 736 45.70 -15.75 24.00
N ILE A 737 45.14 -15.22 22.90
CA ILE A 737 44.17 -15.93 22.04
C ILE A 737 44.74 -17.23 21.44
N GLU A 738 46.02 -17.26 21.06
CA GLU A 738 46.65 -18.50 20.55
C GLU A 738 46.65 -19.62 21.59
N PHE A 739 46.90 -19.27 22.85
CA PHE A 739 46.86 -20.22 23.97
C PHE A 739 45.44 -20.72 24.22
N ALA A 740 44.45 -19.81 24.21
CA ALA A 740 43.04 -20.18 24.35
C ALA A 740 42.58 -21.12 23.22
N ILE A 741 42.94 -20.83 21.97
CA ILE A 741 42.64 -21.69 20.81
C ILE A 741 43.37 -23.04 20.92
N ALA A 742 44.62 -23.05 21.40
CA ALA A 742 45.39 -24.29 21.55
C ALA A 742 44.74 -25.26 22.54
N LEU A 743 44.21 -24.74 23.66
CA LEU A 743 43.49 -25.49 24.70
C LEU A 743 42.13 -26.00 24.24
N LEU A 744 41.41 -25.21 23.46
CA LEU A 744 40.06 -25.55 23.00
C LEU A 744 40.05 -26.54 21.83
N LYS A 745 41.19 -26.70 21.14
CA LYS A 745 41.35 -27.61 20.00
C LYS A 745 41.56 -29.06 20.45
N ASP A 746 40.77 -29.98 19.89
CA ASP A 746 40.92 -31.44 20.03
C ASP A 746 42.13 -32.02 19.24
N ARG A 747 42.22 -33.35 19.21
CA ARG A 747 43.30 -34.09 18.51
C ARG A 747 43.23 -33.94 16.99
N GLU A 748 42.02 -33.77 16.47
CA GLU A 748 41.71 -33.60 15.06
C GLU A 748 41.82 -32.12 14.62
N GLY A 749 42.06 -31.20 15.56
CA GLY A 749 42.22 -29.77 15.33
C GLY A 749 40.92 -28.97 15.28
N ASN A 750 39.81 -29.54 15.76
CA ASN A 750 38.51 -28.89 15.85
C ASN A 750 38.28 -28.27 17.23
N ILE A 751 37.39 -27.28 17.30
CA ILE A 751 36.95 -26.64 18.53
C ILE A 751 35.43 -26.73 18.58
N GLN A 752 34.88 -27.22 19.70
CA GLN A 752 33.45 -27.23 19.95
C GLN A 752 33.14 -26.38 21.18
N LEU A 753 32.22 -25.43 21.04
CA LEU A 753 31.77 -24.55 22.12
C LEU A 753 30.25 -24.61 22.20
N ASP A 754 29.73 -24.86 23.39
CA ASP A 754 28.30 -24.86 23.66
C ASP A 754 27.99 -23.80 24.71
N PHE A 755 27.11 -22.84 24.38
CA PHE A 755 26.69 -21.83 25.34
C PHE A 755 25.23 -21.42 25.21
N PRO A 756 24.50 -21.39 26.34
CA PRO A 756 23.17 -20.80 26.38
C PRO A 756 23.26 -19.28 26.43
N VAL A 757 22.28 -18.61 25.83
CA VAL A 757 22.07 -17.17 25.91
C VAL A 757 20.62 -16.95 26.34
N SER A 758 20.38 -15.99 27.21
CA SER A 758 19.01 -15.58 27.58
C SER A 758 18.94 -14.07 27.74
N GLY A 759 17.83 -13.45 27.39
CA GLY A 759 17.60 -12.03 27.67
C GLY A 759 16.22 -11.55 27.26
N ASP A 760 16.00 -10.25 27.44
CA ASP A 760 14.75 -9.56 27.10
C ASP A 760 14.92 -8.86 25.72
N LEU A 761 13.94 -9.01 24.84
CA LEU A 761 13.88 -8.43 23.51
C LEU A 761 13.55 -6.92 23.56
N GLY A 762 12.96 -6.44 24.65
CA GLY A 762 12.64 -5.04 24.89
C GLY A 762 13.82 -4.20 25.41
N ASP A 763 14.88 -4.83 25.90
CA ASP A 763 16.14 -4.18 26.29
C ASP A 763 17.32 -4.85 25.55
N PRO A 764 17.61 -4.43 24.30
CA PRO A 764 18.56 -5.10 23.43
C PRO A 764 20.04 -4.89 23.82
N GLN A 765 20.35 -4.45 25.04
CA GLN A 765 21.71 -4.36 25.61
C GLN A 765 22.28 -5.77 25.91
N PHE A 766 22.34 -6.64 24.91
CA PHE A 766 22.92 -7.98 25.04
C PHE A 766 24.44 -7.88 25.14
N ASN A 767 24.99 -8.00 26.35
CA ASN A 767 26.43 -8.10 26.55
C ASN A 767 26.91 -9.54 26.30
N PHE A 768 27.03 -9.92 25.03
CA PHE A 768 27.59 -11.22 24.62
C PHE A 768 29.00 -11.46 25.18
N GLY A 769 29.79 -10.40 25.37
CA GLY A 769 31.11 -10.47 25.98
C GLY A 769 31.08 -11.09 27.38
N GLN A 770 30.13 -10.72 28.24
CA GLN A 770 30.01 -11.30 29.58
C GLN A 770 29.51 -12.75 29.59
N VAL A 771 28.63 -13.12 28.64
CA VAL A 771 28.14 -14.50 28.51
C VAL A 771 29.26 -15.41 27.99
N ILE A 772 29.99 -14.98 26.96
CA ILE A 772 31.15 -15.68 26.41
C ILE A 772 32.27 -15.74 27.46
N LEU A 773 32.58 -14.64 28.16
CA LEU A 773 33.56 -14.64 29.26
C LEU A 773 33.11 -15.50 30.45
N LYS A 774 31.81 -15.65 30.72
CA LYS A 774 31.30 -16.60 31.74
C LYS A 774 31.34 -18.04 31.25
N VAL A 775 31.13 -18.33 29.98
CA VAL A 775 31.21 -19.69 29.41
C VAL A 775 32.66 -20.12 29.34
N ILE A 776 33.50 -19.30 28.73
CA ILE A 776 34.96 -19.44 28.72
C ILE A 776 35.46 -19.44 30.17
N GLY A 777 34.95 -18.56 31.03
CA GLY A 777 35.24 -18.49 32.47
C GLY A 777 34.69 -19.64 33.29
N ASN A 778 33.68 -20.39 32.83
CA ASN A 778 33.15 -21.59 33.48
C ASN A 778 33.83 -22.86 32.98
N LEU A 779 34.21 -22.89 31.70
CA LEU A 779 35.23 -23.80 31.18
C LEU A 779 36.53 -23.59 31.96
N PHE A 780 36.95 -22.34 32.18
CA PHE A 780 38.11 -22.00 32.99
C PHE A 780 37.87 -22.22 34.48
N THR A 781 36.73 -21.94 35.12
CA THR A 781 36.55 -22.19 36.57
C THR A 781 36.40 -23.66 36.92
N LYS A 782 35.89 -24.49 35.99
CA LYS A 782 36.06 -25.95 36.05
C LYS A 782 37.52 -26.38 35.84
N ILE A 783 38.37 -25.51 35.28
CA ILE A 783 39.82 -25.68 35.07
C ILE A 783 40.66 -24.81 36.06
N ILE A 784 40.06 -24.01 36.96
CA ILE A 784 40.76 -23.14 37.96
C ILE A 784 40.99 -23.91 39.27
N THR A 785 40.78 -25.22 39.25
CA THR A 785 41.68 -26.13 39.96
C THR A 785 42.60 -26.74 38.91
N SER A 786 43.55 -25.94 38.45
CA SER A 786 44.48 -26.21 37.34
C SER A 786 44.82 -27.71 37.21
N PRO A 787 44.73 -28.34 36.02
CA PRO A 787 45.22 -29.71 35.84
C PRO A 787 46.69 -29.82 36.26
N PHE A 788 47.46 -28.73 36.13
CA PHE A 788 48.84 -28.67 36.60
C PHE A 788 48.94 -28.66 38.14
N ALA A 789 48.04 -27.96 38.85
CA ALA A 789 48.03 -27.95 40.31
C ALA A 789 47.47 -29.25 40.92
N ALA A 790 46.52 -29.93 40.27
CA ALA A 790 46.04 -31.25 40.68
C ALA A 790 47.08 -32.35 40.42
N ILE A 791 47.79 -32.29 39.28
CA ILE A 791 48.93 -33.17 38.96
C ILE A 791 50.10 -32.86 39.91
N GLY A 792 50.38 -31.59 40.18
CA GLY A 792 51.38 -31.15 41.16
C GLY A 792 51.04 -31.65 42.56
N ALA A 793 49.83 -31.39 43.08
CA ALA A 793 49.41 -31.75 44.44
C ALA A 793 49.31 -33.27 44.67
N ALA A 794 48.94 -34.07 43.65
CA ALA A 794 48.97 -35.54 43.72
C ALA A 794 50.41 -36.12 43.74
N LEU A 795 51.40 -35.31 43.35
CA LEU A 795 52.82 -35.65 43.25
C LEU A 795 53.69 -34.83 44.23
N GLU A 796 53.10 -34.36 45.34
CA GLU A 796 53.76 -33.53 46.37
C GLU A 796 54.42 -32.22 45.86
N GLY A 797 53.97 -31.73 44.69
CA GLY A 797 54.46 -30.55 43.98
C GLY A 797 53.70 -29.25 44.23
N THR A 798 54.22 -28.15 43.69
CA THR A 798 53.64 -26.80 43.81
C THR A 798 53.41 -26.19 42.42
N GLY A 799 52.16 -25.86 42.08
CA GLY A 799 51.82 -25.16 40.83
C GLY A 799 51.99 -26.04 39.59
N ASP A 800 52.85 -25.63 38.67
CA ASP A 800 53.21 -26.31 37.41
C ASP A 800 54.35 -27.33 37.55
N ARG A 801 54.83 -27.54 38.79
CA ARG A 801 55.94 -28.42 39.12
C ARG A 801 55.50 -29.64 39.90
N ALA A 802 55.98 -30.82 39.51
CA ALA A 802 55.88 -32.06 40.26
C ALA A 802 57.27 -32.55 40.67
N PHE A 803 57.35 -33.33 41.75
CA PHE A 803 58.61 -33.85 42.27
C PHE A 803 58.59 -35.37 42.35
N ILE A 804 59.69 -36.01 41.97
CA ILE A 804 59.93 -37.43 42.21
C ILE A 804 61.15 -37.55 43.10
N ASP A 805 60.93 -37.88 44.37
CA ASP A 805 62.00 -38.03 45.35
C ASP A 805 62.74 -39.36 45.14
N PHE A 806 64.04 -39.35 45.42
CA PHE A 806 64.94 -40.49 45.36
C PHE A 806 65.62 -40.65 46.72
N GLN A 807 65.96 -41.89 47.08
CA GLN A 807 66.84 -42.10 48.22
C GLN A 807 68.22 -41.47 47.94
N PRO A 808 68.83 -40.76 48.92
CA PRO A 808 70.15 -40.17 48.78
C PRO A 808 71.17 -41.19 48.27
N GLY A 809 71.95 -40.81 47.24
CA GLY A 809 72.96 -41.67 46.62
C GLY A 809 72.46 -42.74 45.62
N LEU A 810 71.15 -42.88 45.40
CA LEU A 810 70.56 -43.81 44.43
C LEU A 810 69.77 -43.09 43.32
N SER A 811 69.68 -43.72 42.15
CA SER A 811 68.87 -43.25 40.99
C SER A 811 67.77 -44.24 40.59
N THR A 812 67.50 -45.24 41.40
CA THR A 812 66.42 -46.22 41.18
C THR A 812 65.09 -45.64 41.65
N LEU A 813 64.04 -45.80 40.85
CA LEU A 813 62.67 -45.45 41.23
C LEU A 813 62.11 -46.51 42.17
N ASP A 814 61.46 -46.11 43.25
CA ASP A 814 60.71 -47.00 44.12
C ASP A 814 59.26 -47.19 43.61
N ALA A 815 58.47 -48.01 44.30
CA ALA A 815 57.10 -48.31 43.88
C ALA A 815 56.20 -47.05 43.87
N ALA A 816 56.38 -46.14 44.84
CA ALA A 816 55.61 -44.91 44.93
C ALA A 816 55.90 -43.97 43.76
N ALA A 817 57.18 -43.78 43.42
CA ALA A 817 57.61 -42.99 42.28
C ALA A 817 57.10 -43.57 40.95
N VAL A 818 57.00 -44.89 40.82
CA VAL A 818 56.45 -45.54 39.62
C VAL A 818 54.95 -45.29 39.46
N ASP A 819 54.17 -45.36 40.54
CA ASP A 819 52.72 -45.09 40.51
C ASP A 819 52.42 -43.61 40.21
N GLN A 820 53.24 -42.72 40.75
CA GLN A 820 53.24 -41.29 40.46
C GLN A 820 53.46 -41.01 38.96
N LEU A 821 54.46 -41.65 38.35
CA LEU A 821 54.77 -41.49 36.91
C LEU A 821 53.70 -42.10 35.99
N ASN A 822 53.02 -43.18 36.39
CA ASN A 822 51.89 -43.74 35.65
C ASN A 822 50.71 -42.75 35.56
N THR A 823 50.43 -42.06 36.67
CA THR A 823 49.39 -41.04 36.75
C THR A 823 49.71 -39.85 35.83
N LEU A 824 50.96 -39.41 35.83
CA LEU A 824 51.45 -38.36 34.93
C LEU A 824 51.39 -38.78 33.45
N ALA A 825 51.77 -40.03 33.13
CA ALA A 825 51.71 -40.57 31.77
C ALA A 825 50.29 -40.54 31.19
N LYS A 826 49.30 -40.93 31.99
CA LYS A 826 47.88 -40.87 31.60
C LYS A 826 47.43 -39.43 31.32
N ALA A 827 47.83 -38.47 32.15
CA ALA A 827 47.51 -37.06 31.96
C ALA A 827 48.16 -36.48 30.67
N LEU A 828 49.42 -36.84 30.39
CA LEU A 828 50.10 -36.41 29.15
C LEU A 828 49.47 -37.00 27.89
N TYR A 829 48.87 -38.19 27.96
CA TYR A 829 48.13 -38.79 26.85
C TYR A 829 46.85 -38.01 26.53
N GLU A 830 46.07 -37.62 27.55
CA GLU A 830 44.80 -36.90 27.38
C GLU A 830 45.02 -35.47 26.82
N HIS A 831 46.20 -34.87 27.03
CA HIS A 831 46.51 -33.51 26.60
C HIS A 831 47.72 -33.42 25.63
N PRO A 832 47.55 -33.70 24.33
CA PRO A 832 48.65 -33.92 23.38
C PRO A 832 49.54 -32.70 23.09
N LYS A 833 49.11 -31.49 23.46
CA LYS A 833 49.87 -30.25 23.22
C LYS A 833 50.72 -29.79 24.41
N VAL A 834 50.60 -30.46 25.56
CA VAL A 834 51.41 -30.16 26.74
C VAL A 834 52.79 -30.78 26.57
N THR A 835 53.82 -30.02 26.89
CA THR A 835 55.21 -30.49 26.91
C THR A 835 55.69 -30.66 28.35
N LEU A 836 56.63 -31.59 28.58
CA LEU A 836 57.16 -31.90 29.90
C LEU A 836 58.67 -31.69 29.91
N ASP A 837 59.17 -30.92 30.87
CA ASP A 837 60.59 -30.67 31.08
C ASP A 837 61.05 -31.31 32.40
N ILE A 838 62.05 -32.18 32.35
CA ILE A 838 62.54 -32.97 33.49
C ILE A 838 63.96 -32.55 33.84
N GLN A 839 64.18 -32.15 35.10
CA GLN A 839 65.49 -31.77 35.62
C GLN A 839 65.80 -32.57 36.88
N GLY A 840 67.01 -33.13 36.99
CA GLY A 840 67.45 -33.82 38.21
C GLY A 840 68.08 -32.86 39.20
N ASP A 841 67.92 -33.13 40.50
CA ASP A 841 68.52 -32.36 41.59
C ASP A 841 69.15 -33.27 42.66
N VAL A 842 70.05 -32.70 43.46
CA VAL A 842 70.84 -33.39 44.49
C VAL A 842 70.96 -32.54 45.74
N ALA A 843 70.80 -33.18 46.91
CA ALA A 843 71.08 -32.61 48.23
C ALA A 843 72.58 -32.79 48.57
N PRO A 844 73.46 -31.78 48.42
CA PRO A 844 74.91 -32.02 48.35
C PRO A 844 75.50 -32.67 49.60
N GLU A 845 75.01 -32.38 50.80
CA GLU A 845 75.53 -32.93 52.06
C GLU A 845 75.02 -34.37 52.30
N ASP A 846 73.71 -34.58 52.26
CA ASP A 846 73.09 -35.90 52.44
C ASP A 846 73.52 -36.90 51.36
N GLU A 847 73.70 -36.44 50.11
CA GLU A 847 74.16 -37.26 49.00
C GLU A 847 75.62 -37.67 49.18
N ARG A 848 76.49 -36.76 49.61
CA ARG A 848 77.90 -37.10 49.84
C ARG A 848 78.00 -38.11 50.96
N GLU A 849 77.25 -37.97 52.04
CA GLU A 849 77.27 -38.96 53.12
C GLU A 849 76.72 -40.32 52.65
N ALA A 850 75.58 -40.34 51.95
CA ALA A 850 74.98 -41.57 51.46
C ALA A 850 75.83 -42.27 50.39
N VAL A 851 76.37 -41.53 49.41
CA VAL A 851 77.28 -42.08 48.39
C VAL A 851 78.58 -42.58 49.03
N ARG A 852 79.08 -41.90 50.08
CA ARG A 852 80.25 -42.33 50.85
C ARG A 852 79.98 -43.66 51.53
N GLN A 853 78.82 -43.78 52.17
CA GLN A 853 78.38 -45.02 52.80
C GLN A 853 78.17 -46.14 51.78
N ILE A 854 77.56 -45.86 50.63
CA ILE A 854 77.39 -46.84 49.54
C ILE A 854 78.74 -47.30 48.99
N ARG A 855 79.70 -46.39 48.78
CA ARG A 855 81.07 -46.75 48.35
C ARG A 855 81.79 -47.56 49.40
N PHE A 856 81.67 -47.16 50.67
CA PHE A 856 82.21 -47.91 51.79
C PHE A 856 81.67 -49.34 51.80
N ASP A 857 80.35 -49.50 51.79
CA ASP A 857 79.69 -50.81 51.71
C ASP A 857 80.11 -51.60 50.46
N ASN A 858 80.27 -50.95 49.32
CA ASN A 858 80.74 -51.57 48.08
C ASN A 858 82.20 -52.03 48.17
N LEU A 859 83.09 -51.32 48.88
CA LEU A 859 84.46 -51.77 49.13
C LEU A 859 84.45 -53.06 49.95
N LEU A 860 83.66 -53.12 51.01
CA LEU A 860 83.54 -54.32 51.82
C LEU A 860 82.88 -55.46 51.01
N ARG A 861 81.86 -55.17 50.20
CA ARG A 861 81.23 -56.17 49.32
C ARG A 861 82.18 -56.66 48.24
N ALA A 862 83.01 -55.79 47.66
CA ALA A 862 84.02 -56.17 46.67
C ALA A 862 85.07 -57.12 47.28
N GLU A 863 85.46 -56.91 48.54
CA GLU A 863 86.34 -57.85 49.26
C GLU A 863 85.65 -59.18 49.59
N LYS A 864 84.34 -59.15 49.88
CA LYS A 864 83.52 -60.36 49.98
C LYS A 864 83.36 -61.07 48.63
N GLU A 865 83.27 -60.33 47.53
CA GLU A 865 83.21 -60.91 46.19
C GLU A 865 84.53 -61.58 45.80
N LYS A 866 85.67 -60.95 46.15
CA LYS A 866 87.01 -61.53 45.96
C LYS A 866 87.23 -62.80 46.78
N SER A 867 86.61 -62.95 47.96
CA SER A 867 86.75 -64.16 48.79
C SER A 867 86.03 -65.39 48.21
N PHE A 868 85.03 -65.22 47.33
CA PHE A 868 84.47 -66.33 46.54
C PHE A 868 85.44 -66.87 45.47
N GLY A 869 86.63 -66.28 45.31
CA GLY A 869 87.64 -66.69 44.33
C GLY A 869 88.44 -67.96 44.68
N GLN A 870 88.34 -68.50 45.90
CA GLN A 870 89.04 -69.74 46.30
C GLN A 870 88.11 -70.94 46.59
N THR A 871 86.79 -70.74 46.62
CA THR A 871 85.76 -71.79 46.69
C THR A 871 84.62 -71.41 45.75
N GLY A 872 84.33 -72.25 44.75
CA GLY A 872 83.58 -71.94 43.51
C GLY A 872 82.37 -70.99 43.62
N ARG A 873 82.19 -70.18 42.56
CA ARG A 873 81.13 -69.15 42.43
C ARG A 873 79.71 -69.71 42.69
N PRO A 874 78.92 -69.08 43.58
CA PRO A 874 77.52 -69.46 43.82
C PRO A 874 76.58 -68.99 42.69
N SER A 875 75.44 -69.68 42.56
CA SER A 875 74.44 -69.51 41.48
C SER A 875 73.51 -68.29 41.64
N SER A 876 73.62 -67.51 42.71
CA SER A 876 72.88 -66.25 42.90
C SER A 876 73.74 -65.13 43.52
N PRO A 877 74.41 -64.31 42.69
CA PRO A 877 75.41 -63.33 43.14
C PRO A 877 74.88 -62.21 44.05
N ARG A 878 73.57 -61.88 44.01
CA ARG A 878 73.00 -60.72 44.73
C ARG A 878 72.49 -61.01 46.14
N ALA A 879 72.20 -62.27 46.50
CA ALA A 879 71.65 -62.62 47.81
C ALA A 879 72.74 -62.96 48.84
N GLU A 880 73.87 -63.52 48.41
CA GLU A 880 74.99 -63.90 49.30
C GLU A 880 76.06 -62.81 49.47
N THR A 881 76.02 -61.73 48.70
CA THR A 881 76.95 -60.57 48.80
C THR A 881 76.61 -59.60 49.92
N LYS A 882 75.47 -59.75 50.61
CA LYS A 882 75.14 -58.95 51.80
C LYS A 882 76.06 -59.40 52.95
N ILE A 883 76.81 -58.47 53.54
CA ILE A 883 77.76 -58.78 54.62
C ILE A 883 76.96 -59.06 55.89
N LYS A 884 77.12 -60.26 56.47
CA LYS A 884 76.46 -60.60 57.73
C LYS A 884 77.19 -59.89 58.89
N PRO A 885 76.50 -59.52 59.98
CA PRO A 885 77.13 -58.83 61.12
C PRO A 885 78.38 -59.55 61.65
N GLU A 886 78.37 -60.89 61.64
CA GLU A 886 79.47 -61.75 62.08
C GLU A 886 80.69 -61.71 61.14
N GLU A 887 80.48 -61.40 59.86
CA GLU A 887 81.51 -61.37 58.82
C GLU A 887 82.08 -59.96 58.60
N TYR A 888 81.42 -58.96 59.17
CA TYR A 888 81.65 -57.55 58.90
C TYR A 888 83.08 -57.12 59.26
N GLU A 889 83.57 -57.46 60.45
CA GLU A 889 84.92 -57.08 60.88
C GLU A 889 86.02 -57.71 60.00
N THR A 890 85.76 -58.91 59.47
CA THR A 890 86.69 -59.62 58.58
C THR A 890 86.84 -58.89 57.25
N TYR A 891 85.73 -58.50 56.63
CA TYR A 891 85.75 -57.81 55.35
C TYR A 891 86.11 -56.33 55.48
N LEU A 892 85.76 -55.69 56.60
CA LEU A 892 86.24 -54.36 56.95
C LEU A 892 87.76 -54.31 57.04
N ARG A 893 88.39 -55.30 57.68
CA ARG A 893 89.85 -55.39 57.78
C ARG A 893 90.52 -55.59 56.43
N LYS A 894 89.96 -56.49 55.60
CA LYS A 894 90.45 -56.70 54.22
C LYS A 894 90.31 -55.45 53.35
N ALA A 895 89.15 -54.78 53.44
CA ALA A 895 88.91 -53.53 52.73
C ALA A 895 89.91 -52.47 53.19
N TYR A 896 90.15 -52.35 54.51
CA TYR A 896 91.11 -51.43 55.08
C TYR A 896 92.53 -51.71 54.60
N GLU A 897 92.99 -52.97 54.66
CA GLU A 897 94.32 -53.40 54.18
C GLU A 897 94.53 -53.17 52.68
N SER A 898 93.49 -53.42 51.88
CA SER A 898 93.51 -53.27 50.41
C SER A 898 93.36 -51.83 49.92
N ALA A 899 92.83 -50.94 50.76
CA ALA A 899 92.56 -49.56 50.37
C ALA A 899 93.85 -48.76 50.16
N ASP A 900 93.81 -47.90 49.14
CA ASP A 900 94.95 -47.11 48.66
C ASP A 900 95.06 -45.77 49.42
N PHE A 901 95.47 -45.86 50.69
CA PHE A 901 95.84 -44.70 51.51
C PHE A 901 96.90 -45.08 52.55
N SER A 902 97.58 -44.08 53.11
CA SER A 902 98.66 -44.23 54.08
C SER A 902 98.17 -44.78 55.42
N LYS A 903 98.58 -46.01 55.78
CA LYS A 903 98.14 -46.69 57.01
C LYS A 903 99.09 -46.41 58.19
N PRO A 904 98.57 -46.23 59.43
CA PRO A 904 99.40 -46.11 60.63
C PRO A 904 100.25 -47.37 60.84
N ARG A 905 101.55 -47.20 61.10
CA ARG A 905 102.48 -48.30 61.35
C ARG A 905 102.85 -48.40 62.84
N ASP A 906 103.11 -49.61 63.30
CA ASP A 906 103.65 -49.85 64.64
C ASP A 906 105.16 -49.54 64.71
N THR A 907 105.75 -49.66 65.89
CA THR A 907 107.18 -49.42 66.12
C THR A 907 108.11 -50.40 65.39
N LEU A 908 107.57 -51.46 64.78
CA LEU A 908 108.27 -52.47 63.98
C LEU A 908 108.06 -52.27 62.46
N GLY A 909 107.31 -51.24 62.05
CA GLY A 909 107.07 -50.91 60.65
C GLY A 909 105.95 -51.71 59.99
N ASN A 910 105.20 -52.53 60.73
CA ASN A 910 104.04 -53.26 60.21
C ASN A 910 102.76 -52.40 60.30
N ILE A 911 101.72 -52.73 59.52
CA ILE A 911 100.42 -52.06 59.63
C ILE A 911 99.88 -52.30 61.03
N LYS A 912 99.61 -51.22 61.77
CA LYS A 912 99.07 -51.28 63.14
C LYS A 912 97.69 -51.93 63.10
N ALA A 913 97.46 -52.96 63.92
CA ALA A 913 96.13 -53.54 64.10
C ALA A 913 95.22 -52.53 64.80
N LEU A 914 94.23 -52.00 64.09
CA LEU A 914 93.30 -51.01 64.61
C LEU A 914 91.96 -51.68 64.97
N PRO A 915 91.28 -51.23 66.04
CA PRO A 915 89.91 -51.61 66.32
C PRO A 915 88.98 -51.30 65.13
N ALA A 916 87.91 -52.08 64.95
CA ALA A 916 86.94 -51.90 63.87
C ALA A 916 86.49 -50.44 63.67
N PRO A 917 86.12 -49.66 64.71
CA PRO A 917 85.68 -48.27 64.55
C PRO A 917 86.75 -47.34 63.95
N GLU A 918 88.04 -47.60 64.20
CA GLU A 918 89.14 -46.81 63.65
C GLU A 918 89.40 -47.14 62.18
N MET A 919 89.27 -48.43 61.79
CA MET A 919 89.35 -48.85 60.39
C MET A 919 88.20 -48.27 59.56
N GLU A 920 86.98 -48.27 60.09
CA GLU A 920 85.80 -47.64 59.46
C GLU A 920 86.00 -46.15 59.25
N LYS A 921 86.48 -45.47 60.29
CA LYS A 921 86.72 -44.03 60.24
C LYS A 921 87.79 -43.67 59.20
N LEU A 922 88.87 -44.44 59.11
CA LEU A 922 89.95 -44.17 58.14
C LEU A 922 89.54 -44.50 56.70
N LEU A 923 88.82 -45.59 56.48
CA LEU A 923 88.28 -45.94 55.16
C LEU A 923 87.25 -44.90 54.69
N SER A 924 86.32 -44.50 55.55
CA SER A 924 85.27 -43.54 55.20
C SER A 924 85.83 -42.14 54.92
N THR A 925 86.81 -41.65 55.69
CA THR A 925 87.38 -40.31 55.48
C THR A 925 88.21 -40.16 54.20
N HIS A 926 88.71 -41.26 53.62
CA HIS A 926 89.46 -41.25 52.36
C HIS A 926 88.59 -41.54 51.12
N ILE A 927 87.28 -41.72 51.28
CA ILE A 927 86.35 -41.77 50.15
C ILE A 927 86.00 -40.33 49.76
N GLU A 928 86.69 -39.83 48.73
CA GLU A 928 86.38 -38.56 48.08
C GLU A 928 85.20 -38.71 47.11
N ILE A 929 84.30 -37.73 47.12
CA ILE A 929 83.13 -37.67 46.22
C ILE A 929 83.19 -36.34 45.49
N THR A 930 83.22 -36.40 44.17
CA THR A 930 83.37 -35.22 43.33
C THR A 930 82.01 -34.60 42.99
N ASP A 931 81.98 -33.28 42.79
CA ASP A 931 80.76 -32.60 42.34
C ASP A 931 80.28 -33.11 40.96
N GLN A 932 81.20 -33.59 40.13
CA GLN A 932 80.88 -34.19 38.84
C GLN A 932 80.10 -35.51 38.99
N GLU A 933 80.39 -36.30 40.01
CA GLU A 933 79.65 -37.54 40.32
C GLU A 933 78.24 -37.23 40.83
N LEU A 934 78.06 -36.18 41.64
CA LEU A 934 76.74 -35.72 42.06
C LEU A 934 75.91 -35.21 40.87
N LEU A 935 76.53 -34.47 39.94
CA LEU A 935 75.86 -34.05 38.71
C LEU A 935 75.47 -35.23 37.81
N GLN A 936 76.32 -36.26 37.72
CA GLN A 936 75.98 -37.50 37.00
C GLN A 936 74.79 -38.22 37.65
N LEU A 937 74.73 -38.25 38.99
CA LEU A 937 73.62 -38.83 39.74
C LEU A 937 72.32 -38.06 39.50
N ALA A 938 72.37 -36.72 39.48
CA ALA A 938 71.24 -35.85 39.12
C ALA A 938 70.73 -36.16 37.70
N ARG A 939 71.62 -36.20 36.69
CA ARG A 939 71.25 -36.55 35.30
C ARG A 939 70.66 -37.95 35.20
N ALA A 940 71.25 -38.93 35.91
CA ALA A 940 70.75 -40.30 35.91
C ALA A 940 69.30 -40.38 36.41
N ARG A 941 68.93 -39.59 37.43
CA ARG A 941 67.55 -39.50 37.93
C ARG A 941 66.59 -38.94 36.88
N ALA A 942 66.95 -37.84 36.23
CA ALA A 942 66.14 -37.25 35.16
C ALA A 942 65.91 -38.22 34.01
N TYR A 943 66.96 -38.95 33.60
CA TYR A 943 66.83 -39.97 32.56
C TYR A 943 65.99 -41.17 32.99
N ARG A 944 66.09 -41.61 34.25
CA ARG A 944 65.25 -42.71 34.76
C ARG A 944 63.77 -42.35 34.76
N VAL A 945 63.44 -41.11 35.12
CA VAL A 945 62.07 -40.58 35.02
C VAL A 945 61.61 -40.50 33.57
N ARG A 946 62.43 -39.92 32.67
CA ARG A 946 62.15 -39.85 31.23
C ARG A 946 61.91 -41.23 30.64
N ASP A 947 62.84 -42.15 30.82
CA ASP A 947 62.79 -43.49 30.23
C ASP A 947 61.56 -44.27 30.73
N ARG A 948 61.16 -44.05 32.00
CA ARG A 948 59.94 -44.65 32.53
C ARG A 948 58.68 -44.06 31.87
N LEU A 949 58.61 -42.75 31.65
CA LEU A 949 57.48 -42.14 30.95
C LEU A 949 57.42 -42.60 29.48
N LEU A 950 58.57 -42.69 28.80
CA LEU A 950 58.66 -43.15 27.41
C LEU A 950 58.43 -44.66 27.23
N SER A 951 58.40 -45.44 28.32
CA SER A 951 57.98 -46.86 28.24
C SER A 951 56.49 -47.02 27.96
N ASP A 952 55.69 -45.95 28.09
CA ASP A 952 54.31 -45.91 27.64
C ASP A 952 54.27 -45.43 26.17
N GLU A 953 54.07 -46.36 25.23
CA GLU A 953 54.10 -46.11 23.77
C GLU A 953 53.07 -45.06 23.29
N ARG A 954 52.16 -44.62 24.17
CA ARG A 954 51.16 -43.60 23.88
C ARG A 954 51.70 -42.16 23.98
N ILE A 955 52.91 -41.95 24.52
CA ILE A 955 53.50 -40.61 24.70
C ILE A 955 54.54 -40.36 23.60
N ASP A 956 54.37 -39.25 22.86
CA ASP A 956 55.32 -38.84 21.84
C ASP A 956 56.66 -38.40 22.47
N PRO A 957 57.80 -39.02 22.10
CA PRO A 957 59.12 -38.64 22.58
C PRO A 957 59.48 -37.16 22.35
N ALA A 958 58.92 -36.52 21.31
CA ALA A 958 59.18 -35.11 21.02
C ALA A 958 58.60 -34.15 22.07
N ARG A 959 57.78 -34.65 23.01
CA ARG A 959 57.12 -33.86 24.06
C ARG A 959 57.84 -33.90 25.40
N ILE A 960 58.81 -34.79 25.58
CA ILE A 960 59.56 -34.94 26.83
C ILE A 960 60.98 -34.39 26.65
N PHE A 961 61.25 -33.29 27.32
CA PHE A 961 62.55 -32.63 27.35
C PHE A 961 63.25 -32.94 28.67
N THR A 962 64.58 -33.03 28.62
CA THR A 962 65.41 -33.14 29.83
C THR A 962 66.37 -31.96 29.88
N SER A 963 66.31 -31.19 30.97
CA SER A 963 67.17 -30.04 31.20
C SER A 963 68.40 -30.40 32.03
N GLU A 964 69.50 -29.66 31.85
CA GLU A 964 70.74 -29.85 32.61
C GLU A 964 70.54 -29.50 34.11
N PRO A 965 71.00 -30.34 35.06
CA PRO A 965 71.00 -30.01 36.49
C PRO A 965 71.81 -28.74 36.78
N GLU A 966 71.34 -27.94 37.74
CA GLU A 966 72.05 -26.72 38.15
C GLU A 966 73.38 -27.02 38.86
N THR A 967 74.43 -26.26 38.55
CA THR A 967 75.74 -26.41 39.21
C THR A 967 75.65 -26.11 40.72
N VAL A 968 76.41 -26.86 41.53
CA VAL A 968 76.38 -26.86 43.01
C VAL A 968 76.78 -25.50 43.64
N LYS A 969 77.16 -24.49 42.85
CA LYS A 969 77.75 -23.21 43.32
C LYS A 969 76.77 -22.04 43.52
N LYS A 970 75.46 -22.28 43.69
CA LYS A 970 74.47 -21.20 43.98
C LYS A 970 73.92 -21.28 45.40
N ALA A 971 73.59 -20.11 45.95
CA ALA A 971 73.38 -19.78 47.37
C ALA A 971 72.22 -20.48 48.13
N ASN A 972 71.64 -21.59 47.63
CA ASN A 972 70.56 -22.33 48.31
C ASN A 972 70.91 -23.82 48.47
N ALA A 973 72.06 -24.14 49.07
CA ALA A 973 72.44 -25.53 49.32
C ALA A 973 71.53 -26.21 50.38
N GLU A 974 70.91 -25.44 51.29
CA GLU A 974 70.07 -25.95 52.39
C GLU A 974 68.64 -26.34 51.97
N GLU A 975 68.17 -26.04 50.75
CA GLU A 975 66.80 -26.35 50.29
C GLU A 975 66.72 -27.45 49.21
N ARG A 976 67.86 -27.92 48.70
CA ARG A 976 67.89 -28.95 47.64
C ARG A 976 67.72 -30.34 48.25
N LYS A 977 66.80 -31.13 47.67
CA LYS A 977 66.58 -32.55 48.04
C LYS A 977 67.01 -33.47 46.91
N SER A 978 67.27 -34.74 47.22
CA SER A 978 67.53 -35.81 46.25
C SER A 978 66.28 -36.12 45.42
N ARG A 979 66.02 -35.40 44.32
CA ARG A 979 64.78 -35.54 43.54
C ARG A 979 64.93 -35.23 42.06
N ALA A 980 63.90 -35.53 41.26
CA ALA A 980 63.71 -34.97 39.92
C ALA A 980 62.54 -33.98 39.94
N VAL A 981 62.74 -32.81 39.36
CA VAL A 981 61.74 -31.75 39.18
C VAL A 981 61.16 -31.86 37.78
N LEU A 982 59.84 -31.92 37.68
CA LEU A 982 59.12 -32.00 36.43
C LEU A 982 58.31 -30.71 36.25
N THR A 983 58.50 -30.00 35.14
CA THR A 983 57.79 -28.75 34.83
C THR A 983 56.93 -28.94 33.59
N LEU A 984 55.64 -28.65 33.70
CA LEU A 984 54.69 -28.76 32.60
C LEU A 984 54.63 -27.42 31.85
N LYS A 985 54.74 -27.44 30.51
CA LYS A 985 54.82 -26.26 29.63
C LYS A 985 53.82 -26.32 28.49
#